data_AF-A0A1D6ME00-F1
#
_entry.id   AF-A0A1D6ME00-F1
#
_cell.length_a   1.000
_cell.length_b   1.000
_cell.length_c   1.000
_cell.angle_alpha   90.00
_cell.angle_beta   90.00
_cell.angle_gamma   90.00
#
_symmetry.space_group_name_H-M   'P 1'
#
loop_
_entity.id
_entity.type
_entity.pdbx_description
1 polymer ?
#
loop_
_entity_poly.entity_id
_entity_poly.type
_entity_poly.pdbx_seq_one_letter_code
_entity_poly.pdbx_strand_id
1 'polypeptide(L)'
;MHCRLYFRTYFWSQMMIFFSLLKGLGNFYFSALRRTLNMLQVALPRGNRSRAAAKIRSARLEHEYTTMISFGSTGESISHEKHSDVPSIFSNIIVGSDPDKSVTHTRVLTSMALGLFASKLPVSSWQVVLSPLANHLMSLSGVQRQVASMIIVSWFKDLRGRDPVSVGTLLAFLSSLKEWLVDLLTCSDPALPTKGSVLPYSELSRTYTKMRNEANNLLHLIDSCAAFKDYSSSLNLNTDVLTVDDAINFASKLLLPSESDIPSETENIFLNNIESAKQGLLSTSGYLKCVQNNLHVTVCSLVASAVVWMSCLPSKLNPVILPLMAAIKREQEEVLQDKAADALAELIFSCIGRKPGPNDKLTKNLCTLTCTDASETPQAAIINSMQVIEDQNLLSIGKRFSSHRSRGHTTSGGDERSKMEGFISRRGSELAFKHLCVKFGPSLFENLPKLWDCLTEFLRPVKTEDGIPEDDASIAQLGRSYEDKDPQSLINNIQVVRSISPHLAEPLRPQLLNLLPSILGCVRHPHVAVRLAAARCITSMAKSLTDDVMVLVIENVIPMLSDLSSVCARQGAGILLSLLVQGLAVELVPYAPFLVVPLLKCMSDPDGSVRQTVTHSFAALVPLLPLSRGASLPCGLSERLSSSAEDVQFLEQLLDNTQIDDFKLNIDLNVELRRYQQEGINWLAFLRRFKLHGILCDDMGLVAHWEYEIEKYIDSSILKPLQYVGSSQDRVTLRSQFDKGI
;
A
#
# COMPACT_ATOMS: atom_id res chain seq x y z
N MET A 1 -40.59 -40.44 16.15
CA MET A 1 -40.10 -39.79 17.38
C MET A 1 -38.57 -39.60 17.40
N HIS A 2 -37.77 -40.59 17.00
CA HIS A 2 -36.31 -40.51 16.97
C HIS A 2 -35.72 -39.36 16.13
N CYS A 3 -36.25 -39.06 14.94
CA CYS A 3 -35.79 -37.91 14.14
C CYS A 3 -36.03 -36.55 14.82
N ARG A 4 -37.14 -36.39 15.56
CA ARG A 4 -37.42 -35.14 16.31
C ARG A 4 -36.48 -34.95 17.50
N LEU A 5 -36.05 -36.05 18.14
CA LEU A 5 -35.10 -36.00 19.25
C LEU A 5 -33.70 -35.66 18.75
N TYR A 6 -33.26 -36.28 17.63
CA TYR A 6 -31.98 -36.00 16.99
C TYR A 6 -31.89 -34.57 16.47
N PHE A 7 -32.97 -34.06 15.86
CA PHE A 7 -33.02 -32.66 15.43
C PHE A 7 -32.98 -31.70 16.62
N ARG A 8 -33.66 -32.03 17.74
CA ARG A 8 -33.61 -31.23 18.97
C ARG A 8 -32.23 -31.24 19.63
N THR A 9 -31.57 -32.39 19.76
CA THR A 9 -30.24 -32.47 20.37
C THR A 9 -29.18 -31.82 19.50
N TYR A 10 -29.23 -32.02 18.18
CA TYR A 10 -28.36 -31.35 17.23
C TYR A 10 -28.57 -29.84 17.23
N PHE A 11 -29.82 -29.39 17.21
CA PHE A 11 -30.19 -27.98 17.31
C PHE A 11 -29.71 -27.34 18.62
N TRP A 12 -29.91 -28.00 19.76
CA TRP A 12 -29.43 -27.51 21.07
C TRP A 12 -27.90 -27.50 21.17
N SER A 13 -27.22 -28.49 20.60
CA SER A 13 -25.75 -28.54 20.52
C SER A 13 -25.22 -27.37 19.69
N GLN A 14 -25.78 -27.14 18.51
CA GLN A 14 -25.40 -26.01 17.67
C GLN A 14 -25.70 -24.65 18.32
N MET A 15 -26.84 -24.53 19.03
CA MET A 15 -27.16 -23.33 19.79
C MET A 15 -26.18 -23.11 20.93
N MET A 16 -25.83 -24.14 21.71
CA MET A 16 -24.81 -24.06 22.76
C MET A 16 -23.44 -23.63 22.23
N ILE A 17 -23.05 -24.11 21.03
CA ILE A 17 -21.84 -23.68 20.34
C ILE A 17 -21.95 -22.20 19.94
N PHE A 18 -23.08 -21.79 19.33
CA PHE A 18 -23.35 -20.39 18.98
C PHE A 18 -23.26 -19.46 20.20
N PHE A 19 -23.90 -19.81 21.31
CA PHE A 19 -23.87 -19.05 22.56
C PHE A 19 -22.48 -19.01 23.20
N SER A 20 -21.76 -20.13 23.19
CA SER A 20 -20.38 -20.20 23.72
C SER A 20 -19.43 -19.35 22.89
N LEU A 21 -19.55 -19.37 21.56
CA LEU A 21 -18.77 -18.53 20.66
C LEU A 21 -19.14 -17.06 20.80
N LEU A 22 -20.43 -16.73 20.89
CA LEU A 22 -20.90 -15.36 21.08
C LEU A 22 -20.45 -14.76 22.42
N LYS A 23 -20.52 -15.54 23.51
CA LYS A 23 -19.95 -15.15 24.82
C LYS A 23 -18.43 -15.04 24.78
N GLY A 24 -17.76 -15.96 24.07
CA GLY A 24 -16.31 -15.91 23.84
C GLY A 24 -15.89 -14.60 23.18
N LEU A 25 -16.59 -14.18 22.12
CA LEU A 25 -16.30 -12.94 21.39
C LEU A 25 -16.49 -11.66 22.24
N GLY A 26 -17.44 -11.68 23.18
CA GLY A 26 -17.66 -10.58 24.12
C GLY A 26 -16.71 -10.56 25.32
N ASN A 27 -16.21 -11.72 25.76
CA ASN A 27 -15.51 -11.87 27.05
C ASN A 27 -14.02 -12.21 26.97
N PHE A 28 -13.46 -12.58 25.81
CA PHE A 28 -12.09 -13.12 25.69
C PHE A 28 -10.94 -12.18 26.12
N TYR A 29 -11.22 -10.98 26.62
CA TYR A 29 -10.22 -10.03 27.10
C TYR A 29 -10.24 -9.74 28.60
N PHE A 30 -11.16 -10.33 29.38
CA PHE A 30 -11.23 -9.99 30.80
C PHE A 30 -10.30 -10.79 31.74
N SER A 31 -9.73 -11.94 31.33
CA SER A 31 -8.87 -12.75 32.23
C SER A 31 -7.44 -13.02 31.74
N ALA A 32 -7.21 -13.29 30.45
CA ALA A 32 -5.94 -13.90 30.02
C ALA A 32 -4.79 -12.91 29.72
N LEU A 33 -5.08 -11.65 29.37
CA LEU A 33 -4.03 -10.66 29.01
C LEU A 33 -3.51 -9.84 30.21
N ARG A 34 -3.93 -10.17 31.44
CA ARG A 34 -3.70 -9.35 32.65
C ARG A 34 -2.25 -9.38 33.16
N ARG A 35 -1.33 -10.19 32.61
CA ARG A 35 0.02 -10.36 33.20
C ARG A 35 1.24 -10.06 32.33
N THR A 36 1.16 -9.93 31.00
CA THR A 36 2.41 -9.86 30.19
C THR A 36 2.45 -8.92 28.98
N LEU A 37 1.36 -8.23 28.58
CA LEU A 37 1.35 -7.40 27.35
C LEU A 37 1.18 -5.89 27.57
N ASN A 38 1.05 -5.42 28.81
CA ASN A 38 0.92 -3.99 29.14
C ASN A 38 2.21 -3.15 28.96
N MET A 39 3.19 -3.63 28.19
CA MET A 39 4.40 -2.87 27.85
C MET A 39 4.76 -2.85 26.37
N LEU A 40 4.00 -3.52 25.48
CA LEU A 40 4.36 -3.54 24.07
C LEU A 40 3.16 -3.82 23.15
N GLN A 41 2.40 -2.77 22.81
CA GLN A 41 1.73 -2.59 21.50
C GLN A 41 0.75 -1.41 21.57
N VAL A 42 1.25 -0.24 21.18
CA VAL A 42 0.71 0.82 20.31
C VAL A 42 1.63 2.02 20.63
N ALA A 43 2.39 2.43 19.61
CA ALA A 43 3.49 3.39 19.59
C ALA A 43 3.66 4.35 20.79
N LEU A 44 4.71 4.12 21.61
CA LEU A 44 5.38 5.16 22.40
C LEU A 44 6.40 5.93 21.54
N PRO A 45 6.69 7.22 21.84
CA PRO A 45 7.79 7.96 21.23
C PRO A 45 9.13 7.28 21.50
N ARG A 46 10.01 7.26 20.49
CA ARG A 46 11.23 6.44 20.44
C ARG A 46 12.38 7.04 21.28
N GLY A 47 12.66 6.44 22.43
CA GLY A 47 13.95 6.51 23.13
C GLY A 47 14.25 5.15 23.77
N ASN A 48 15.43 4.58 23.54
CA ASN A 48 15.97 3.37 24.19
C ASN A 48 15.56 1.97 23.66
N ARG A 49 15.54 1.76 22.34
CA ARG A 49 15.51 0.41 21.72
C ARG A 49 16.87 -0.25 21.45
N SER A 50 18.00 0.37 21.81
CA SER A 50 19.34 -0.17 21.49
C SER A 50 19.71 -1.43 22.29
N ARG A 51 19.23 -1.58 23.54
CA ARG A 51 19.60 -2.71 24.41
C ARG A 51 18.74 -3.97 24.22
N ALA A 52 17.45 -3.83 23.87
CA ALA A 52 16.56 -4.98 23.62
C ALA A 52 16.82 -5.66 22.26
N ALA A 53 17.21 -4.88 21.25
CA ALA A 53 17.55 -5.40 19.91
C ALA A 53 18.90 -6.14 19.86
N ALA A 54 19.77 -5.97 20.86
CA ALA A 54 21.02 -6.72 20.98
C ALA A 54 20.78 -8.13 21.55
N LYS A 55 19.86 -8.27 22.51
CA LYS A 55 19.52 -9.56 23.16
C LYS A 55 18.70 -10.50 22.27
N ILE A 56 17.96 -9.95 21.30
CA ILE A 56 17.22 -10.70 20.28
C ILE A 56 18.14 -11.13 19.12
N ARG A 57 19.19 -10.36 18.83
CA ARG A 57 20.20 -10.73 17.83
C ARG A 57 21.11 -11.86 18.28
N SER A 58 21.42 -11.95 19.58
CA SER A 58 22.15 -13.10 20.12
C SER A 58 21.35 -14.39 20.09
N ALA A 59 20.01 -14.33 20.20
CA ALA A 59 19.14 -15.52 20.13
C ALA A 59 18.84 -15.99 18.69
N ARG A 60 19.03 -15.13 17.68
CA ARG A 60 18.90 -15.51 16.26
C ARG A 60 20.14 -16.23 15.71
N LEU A 61 21.32 -15.92 16.23
CA LEU A 61 22.57 -16.55 15.78
C LEU A 61 22.66 -18.05 16.13
N GLU A 62 21.85 -18.55 17.07
CA GLU A 62 21.79 -19.98 17.41
C GLU A 62 20.79 -20.80 16.55
N HIS A 63 19.99 -20.16 15.69
CA HIS A 63 19.00 -20.84 14.84
C HIS A 63 19.29 -20.76 13.33
N GLU A 64 20.31 -20.03 12.90
CA GLU A 64 20.70 -19.91 11.48
C GLU A 64 21.75 -20.95 11.02
N TYR A 65 22.24 -21.84 11.89
CA TYR A 65 23.22 -22.89 11.51
C TYR A 65 22.61 -24.23 11.05
N THR A 66 21.29 -24.42 11.10
CA THR A 66 20.68 -25.76 10.91
C THR A 66 19.85 -25.91 9.65
N THR A 67 19.99 -25.02 8.66
CA THR A 67 19.34 -25.20 7.35
C THR A 67 20.33 -24.97 6.22
N MET A 68 21.34 -25.84 6.15
CA MET A 68 22.13 -26.08 4.95
C MET A 68 21.98 -27.54 4.53
N ILE A 69 21.80 -27.69 3.24
CA ILE A 69 21.48 -28.88 2.44
C ILE A 69 22.42 -30.07 2.74
N SER A 70 21.87 -31.29 2.80
CA SER A 70 22.61 -32.54 2.64
C SER A 70 21.75 -33.61 1.95
N PHE A 71 22.31 -34.20 0.89
CA PHE A 71 21.76 -35.26 0.05
C PHE A 71 22.00 -36.66 0.66
N GLY A 72 21.02 -37.56 0.54
CA GLY A 72 21.24 -38.98 0.21
C GLY A 72 21.21 -40.05 1.30
N SER A 73 20.58 -41.18 0.93
CA SER A 73 20.81 -42.58 1.37
C SER A 73 20.00 -43.19 2.53
N THR A 74 19.02 -44.03 2.13
CA THR A 74 18.65 -45.39 2.61
C THR A 74 19.15 -45.93 3.97
N GLY A 75 18.23 -46.56 4.73
CA GLY A 75 18.58 -47.67 5.63
C GLY A 75 17.78 -47.77 6.95
N GLU A 76 16.81 -48.68 6.97
CA GLU A 76 16.42 -49.60 8.06
C GLU A 76 15.90 -49.14 9.45
N SER A 77 14.85 -49.87 9.84
CA SER A 77 14.14 -50.05 11.10
C SER A 77 15.02 -50.36 12.33
N ILE A 78 14.60 -49.93 13.54
CA ILE A 78 14.39 -50.79 14.73
C ILE A 78 13.37 -50.12 15.69
N SER A 79 12.41 -50.92 16.14
CA SER A 79 11.40 -50.73 17.19
C SER A 79 11.95 -50.87 18.61
N HIS A 80 11.43 -50.11 19.58
CA HIS A 80 11.27 -50.60 20.95
C HIS A 80 10.07 -49.93 21.65
N GLU A 81 9.05 -50.73 21.92
CA GLU A 81 7.95 -50.46 22.84
C GLU A 81 8.44 -50.41 24.30
N LYS A 82 7.87 -49.50 25.09
CA LYS A 82 7.57 -49.77 26.51
C LYS A 82 6.37 -48.95 26.99
N HIS A 83 5.45 -49.71 27.56
CA HIS A 83 4.13 -49.45 28.14
C HIS A 83 3.87 -48.12 28.89
N SER A 84 2.72 -47.53 28.53
CA SER A 84 1.57 -47.16 29.39
C SER A 84 1.83 -46.50 30.74
N ASP A 85 1.60 -45.18 30.79
CA ASP A 85 0.77 -44.56 31.81
C ASP A 85 -0.07 -43.44 31.16
N VAL A 86 -1.39 -43.50 31.34
CA VAL A 86 -2.37 -42.56 30.79
C VAL A 86 -2.71 -41.52 31.87
N PRO A 87 -2.39 -40.21 31.66
CA PRO A 87 -3.14 -39.14 32.28
C PRO A 87 -4.11 -38.54 31.26
N SER A 88 -5.38 -38.51 31.64
CA SER A 88 -6.49 -37.87 30.95
C SER A 88 -6.15 -36.45 30.48
N ILE A 89 -5.86 -36.29 29.19
CA ILE A 89 -5.78 -34.97 28.54
C ILE A 89 -7.21 -34.53 28.23
N PHE A 90 -7.80 -33.75 29.13
CA PHE A 90 -8.75 -32.73 28.68
C PHE A 90 -7.97 -31.81 27.76
N SER A 91 -8.19 -31.94 26.46
CA SER A 91 -7.65 -31.04 25.46
C SER A 91 -8.27 -29.66 25.68
N ASN A 92 -7.61 -28.83 26.48
CA ASN A 92 -7.73 -27.39 26.35
C ASN A 92 -7.34 -27.07 24.92
N ILE A 93 -8.34 -26.81 24.08
CA ILE A 93 -8.15 -26.24 22.75
C ILE A 93 -7.59 -24.84 22.99
N ILE A 94 -6.27 -24.75 23.09
CA ILE A 94 -5.55 -23.49 22.93
C ILE A 94 -5.57 -23.25 21.42
N VAL A 95 -6.57 -22.50 20.95
CA VAL A 95 -6.60 -21.97 19.59
C VAL A 95 -5.36 -21.08 19.44
N GLY A 96 -4.49 -21.49 18.53
CA GLY A 96 -3.15 -20.93 18.36
C GLY A 96 -3.12 -19.41 18.30
N SER A 97 -2.21 -18.83 19.09
CA SER A 97 -1.67 -17.50 18.85
C SER A 97 -0.75 -17.57 17.63
N ASP A 98 -1.34 -17.53 16.45
CA ASP A 98 -0.61 -17.16 15.24
C ASP A 98 -0.19 -15.69 15.44
N PRO A 99 1.11 -15.34 15.50
CA PRO A 99 1.54 -13.97 15.77
C PRO A 99 1.15 -12.98 14.65
N ASP A 100 0.73 -13.50 13.49
CA ASP A 100 0.40 -12.71 12.29
C ASP A 100 -1.08 -12.31 12.16
N LYS A 101 -2.01 -12.92 12.90
CA LYS A 101 -3.44 -12.61 12.77
C LYS A 101 -3.96 -11.82 13.98
N SER A 102 -4.31 -10.55 13.74
CA SER A 102 -4.85 -9.67 14.78
C SER A 102 -6.14 -10.25 15.38
N VAL A 103 -6.35 -10.06 16.68
CA VAL A 103 -7.60 -10.46 17.38
C VAL A 103 -8.84 -9.90 16.69
N THR A 104 -8.71 -8.73 16.05
CA THR A 104 -9.77 -8.13 15.25
C THR A 104 -10.11 -8.98 14.04
N HIS A 105 -9.13 -9.49 13.31
CA HIS A 105 -9.35 -10.38 12.17
C HIS A 105 -10.12 -11.65 12.58
N THR A 106 -9.74 -12.29 13.69
CA THR A 106 -10.46 -13.46 14.22
C THR A 106 -11.90 -13.12 14.60
N ARG A 107 -12.13 -11.97 15.25
CA ARG A 107 -13.48 -11.48 15.60
C ARG A 107 -14.34 -11.23 14.36
N VAL A 108 -13.79 -10.65 13.31
CA VAL A 108 -14.52 -10.42 12.06
C VAL A 108 -14.91 -11.75 11.42
N LEU A 109 -13.94 -12.65 11.21
CA LEU A 109 -14.21 -13.94 10.57
C LEU A 109 -15.25 -14.77 11.32
N THR A 110 -15.13 -14.84 12.65
CA THR A 110 -16.09 -15.57 13.49
C THR A 110 -17.47 -14.93 13.47
N SER A 111 -17.58 -13.60 13.51
CA SER A 111 -18.86 -12.90 13.40
C SER A 111 -19.53 -13.17 12.05
N MET A 112 -18.77 -13.15 10.95
CA MET A 112 -19.28 -13.48 9.63
C MET A 112 -19.74 -14.95 9.57
N ALA A 113 -18.95 -15.88 10.09
CA ALA A 113 -19.32 -17.30 10.13
C ALA A 113 -20.59 -17.55 10.97
N LEU A 114 -20.75 -16.86 12.09
CA LEU A 114 -21.96 -16.94 12.92
C LEU A 114 -23.19 -16.37 12.21
N GLY A 115 -23.06 -15.30 11.42
CA GLY A 115 -24.16 -14.76 10.62
C GLY A 115 -24.55 -15.69 9.47
N LEU A 116 -23.57 -16.32 8.79
CA LEU A 116 -23.83 -17.38 7.82
C LEU A 116 -24.49 -18.60 8.47
N PHE A 117 -24.09 -18.96 9.68
CA PHE A 117 -24.73 -20.05 10.42
C PHE A 117 -26.20 -19.70 10.74
N ALA A 118 -26.45 -18.48 11.21
CA ALA A 118 -27.80 -17.99 11.52
C ALA A 118 -28.73 -18.00 10.28
N SER A 119 -28.20 -17.71 9.09
CA SER A 119 -28.98 -17.75 7.84
C SER A 119 -29.43 -19.15 7.43
N LYS A 120 -28.77 -20.21 7.92
CA LYS A 120 -29.16 -21.60 7.65
C LYS A 120 -30.12 -22.18 8.68
N LEU A 121 -30.39 -21.46 9.77
CA LEU A 121 -31.33 -21.90 10.81
C LEU A 121 -32.79 -21.73 10.35
N PRO A 122 -33.70 -22.63 10.79
CA PRO A 122 -35.12 -22.48 10.51
C PRO A 122 -35.69 -21.25 11.22
N VAL A 123 -36.72 -20.63 10.61
CA VAL A 123 -37.34 -19.39 11.09
C VAL A 123 -37.80 -19.47 12.56
N SER A 124 -38.30 -20.63 12.99
CA SER A 124 -38.73 -20.88 14.38
C SER A 124 -37.61 -20.68 15.41
N SER A 125 -36.36 -20.75 14.98
CA SER A 125 -35.17 -20.72 15.84
C SER A 125 -34.48 -19.36 15.86
N TRP A 126 -34.89 -18.42 14.99
CA TRP A 126 -34.25 -17.12 14.88
C TRP A 126 -34.36 -16.30 16.17
N GLN A 127 -35.48 -16.41 16.90
CA GLN A 127 -35.69 -15.67 18.14
C GLN A 127 -34.63 -15.99 19.21
N VAL A 128 -34.11 -17.22 19.21
CA VAL A 128 -33.04 -17.66 20.13
C VAL A 128 -31.71 -17.00 19.80
N VAL A 129 -31.45 -16.70 18.52
CA VAL A 129 -30.27 -15.95 18.06
C VAL A 129 -30.45 -14.44 18.26
N LEU A 130 -31.65 -13.93 18.01
CA LEU A 130 -31.95 -12.50 18.05
C LEU A 130 -31.90 -11.91 19.46
N SER A 131 -32.36 -12.63 20.48
CA SER A 131 -32.34 -12.12 21.87
C SER A 131 -30.91 -11.79 22.36
N PRO A 132 -29.90 -12.66 22.17
CA PRO A 132 -28.50 -12.35 22.50
C PRO A 132 -27.91 -11.21 21.68
N LEU A 133 -28.23 -11.14 20.39
CA LEU A 133 -27.79 -10.05 19.52
C LEU A 133 -28.36 -8.71 19.98
N ALA A 134 -29.65 -8.69 20.36
CA ALA A 134 -30.28 -7.52 20.95
C ALA A 134 -29.52 -7.06 22.20
N ASN A 135 -29.25 -7.97 23.14
CA ASN A 135 -28.51 -7.64 24.35
C ASN A 135 -27.10 -7.08 24.06
N HIS A 136 -26.40 -7.63 23.07
CA HIS A 136 -25.09 -7.14 22.65
C HIS A 136 -25.14 -5.77 21.97
N LEU A 137 -26.22 -5.46 21.24
CA LEU A 137 -26.43 -4.13 20.64
C LEU A 137 -26.83 -3.07 21.68
N MET A 138 -27.60 -3.45 22.70
CA MET A 138 -28.00 -2.57 23.82
C MET A 138 -26.87 -2.36 24.85
N SER A 139 -25.82 -3.19 24.81
CA SER A 139 -24.68 -3.11 25.74
C SER A 139 -23.89 -1.82 25.61
N LEU A 140 -23.17 -1.42 26.67
CA LEU A 140 -22.18 -0.33 26.65
C LEU A 140 -20.83 -0.75 26.04
N SER A 141 -20.65 -2.04 25.72
CA SER A 141 -19.45 -2.52 25.04
C SER A 141 -19.50 -2.21 23.55
N GLY A 142 -18.54 -1.40 23.09
CA GLY A 142 -18.33 -1.14 21.68
C GLY A 142 -18.04 -2.42 20.91
N VAL A 143 -17.22 -3.32 21.46
CA VAL A 143 -16.86 -4.59 20.81
C VAL A 143 -18.09 -5.50 20.64
N GLN A 144 -18.97 -5.58 21.64
CA GLN A 144 -20.21 -6.36 21.53
C GLN A 144 -21.13 -5.81 20.44
N ARG A 145 -21.26 -4.48 20.34
CA ARG A 145 -22.02 -3.83 19.25
C ARG A 145 -21.42 -4.13 17.87
N GLN A 146 -20.10 -4.10 17.74
CA GLN A 146 -19.40 -4.44 16.49
C GLN A 146 -19.71 -5.88 16.05
N VAL A 147 -19.54 -6.85 16.96
CA VAL A 147 -19.79 -8.28 16.69
C VAL A 147 -21.24 -8.51 16.30
N ALA A 148 -22.20 -7.97 17.07
CA ALA A 148 -23.61 -8.14 16.77
C ALA A 148 -23.99 -7.53 15.42
N SER A 149 -23.46 -6.34 15.10
CA SER A 149 -23.70 -5.69 13.80
C SER A 149 -23.13 -6.50 12.63
N MET A 150 -21.93 -7.07 12.76
CA MET A 150 -21.33 -7.92 11.72
C MET A 150 -22.09 -9.23 11.50
N ILE A 151 -22.60 -9.85 12.57
CA ILE A 151 -23.46 -11.04 12.47
C ILE A 151 -24.72 -10.70 11.67
N ILE A 152 -25.37 -9.57 11.97
CA ILE A 152 -26.56 -9.10 11.24
C ILE A 152 -26.22 -8.86 9.77
N VAL A 153 -25.13 -8.15 9.47
CA VAL A 153 -24.67 -7.90 8.09
C VAL A 153 -24.53 -9.21 7.32
N SER A 154 -23.77 -10.17 7.87
CA SER A 154 -23.53 -11.45 7.20
C SER A 154 -24.79 -12.29 7.04
N TRP A 155 -25.71 -12.23 8.00
CA TRP A 155 -26.99 -12.94 7.95
C TRP A 155 -27.87 -12.40 6.81
N PHE A 156 -28.04 -11.08 6.74
CA PHE A 156 -28.81 -10.46 5.66
C PHE A 156 -28.16 -10.65 4.29
N LYS A 157 -26.83 -10.56 4.20
CA LYS A 157 -26.09 -10.75 2.94
C LYS A 157 -26.34 -12.13 2.33
N ASP A 158 -26.26 -13.19 3.12
CA ASP A 158 -26.54 -14.56 2.62
C ASP A 158 -28.03 -14.81 2.36
N LEU A 159 -28.93 -14.30 3.21
CA LEU A 159 -30.37 -14.45 3.00
C LEU A 159 -30.85 -13.77 1.71
N ARG A 160 -30.39 -12.56 1.41
CA ARG A 160 -30.75 -11.86 0.17
C ARG A 160 -30.35 -12.64 -1.09
N GLY A 161 -29.21 -13.33 -1.03
CA GLY A 161 -28.74 -14.15 -2.16
C GLY A 161 -29.52 -15.46 -2.32
N ARG A 162 -30.11 -16.01 -1.25
CA ARG A 162 -30.74 -17.33 -1.25
C ARG A 162 -32.28 -17.30 -1.24
N ASP A 163 -32.87 -16.52 -0.35
CA ASP A 163 -34.32 -16.50 -0.10
C ASP A 163 -34.79 -15.07 0.25
N PRO A 164 -35.17 -14.27 -0.77
CA PRO A 164 -35.63 -12.90 -0.58
C PRO A 164 -36.93 -12.78 0.24
N VAL A 165 -37.77 -13.82 0.27
CA VAL A 165 -39.05 -13.79 1.01
C VAL A 165 -38.80 -13.80 2.51
N SER A 166 -37.88 -14.65 2.95
CA SER A 166 -37.43 -14.75 4.34
C SER A 166 -36.82 -13.46 4.89
N VAL A 167 -36.30 -12.57 4.03
CA VAL A 167 -35.78 -11.26 4.43
C VAL A 167 -36.88 -10.38 5.05
N GLY A 168 -38.08 -10.39 4.48
CA GLY A 168 -39.22 -9.63 5.01
C GLY A 168 -39.63 -10.11 6.40
N THR A 169 -39.62 -11.42 6.62
CA THR A 169 -39.89 -12.03 7.93
C THR A 169 -38.83 -11.64 8.96
N LEU A 170 -37.54 -11.71 8.61
CA LEU A 170 -36.46 -11.31 9.51
C LEU A 170 -36.53 -9.82 9.86
N LEU A 171 -36.88 -8.96 8.89
CA LEU A 171 -37.08 -7.54 9.12
C LEU A 171 -38.22 -7.25 10.09
N ALA A 172 -39.32 -8.00 10.03
CA ALA A 172 -40.42 -7.88 10.98
C ALA A 172 -39.96 -8.18 12.42
N PHE A 173 -39.18 -9.25 12.61
CA PHE A 173 -38.59 -9.60 13.91
C PHE A 173 -37.60 -8.54 14.43
N LEU A 174 -36.92 -7.82 13.53
CA LEU A 174 -35.92 -6.80 13.87
C LEU A 174 -36.46 -5.37 13.89
N SER A 175 -37.76 -5.17 13.76
CA SER A 175 -38.40 -3.83 13.69
C SER A 175 -38.04 -2.93 14.88
N SER A 176 -38.09 -3.43 16.11
CA SER A 176 -37.69 -2.67 17.31
C SER A 176 -36.19 -2.40 17.37
N LEU A 177 -35.37 -3.38 16.97
CA LEU A 177 -33.92 -3.24 16.91
C LEU A 177 -33.48 -2.23 15.85
N LYS A 178 -34.21 -2.14 14.73
CA LYS A 178 -33.97 -1.16 13.68
C LYS A 178 -34.04 0.27 14.23
N GLU A 179 -35.11 0.61 14.94
CA GLU A 179 -35.26 1.95 15.53
C GLU A 179 -34.10 2.26 16.48
N TRP A 180 -33.71 1.28 17.28
CA TRP A 180 -32.55 1.40 18.16
C TRP A 180 -31.22 1.63 17.41
N LEU A 181 -30.95 0.87 16.35
CA LEU A 181 -29.75 1.04 15.53
C LEU A 181 -29.69 2.44 14.92
N VAL A 182 -30.83 2.96 14.42
CA VAL A 182 -30.91 4.32 13.88
C VAL A 182 -30.68 5.35 15.00
N ASP A 183 -31.26 5.15 16.18
CA ASP A 183 -31.02 6.03 17.34
C ASP A 183 -29.54 6.06 17.74
N LEU A 184 -28.84 4.92 17.76
CA LEU A 184 -27.40 4.88 18.02
C LEU A 184 -26.60 5.71 17.00
N LEU A 185 -27.01 5.70 15.73
CA LEU A 185 -26.35 6.51 14.68
C LEU A 185 -26.62 8.01 14.81
N THR A 186 -27.65 8.42 15.55
CA THR A 186 -27.89 9.85 15.84
C THR A 186 -26.97 10.40 16.92
N CYS A 187 -26.32 9.54 17.71
CA CYS A 187 -25.33 9.95 18.71
C CYS A 187 -24.02 10.36 18.04
N SER A 188 -23.85 11.66 17.77
CA SER A 188 -22.64 12.21 17.17
C SER A 188 -21.48 12.40 18.16
N ASP A 189 -21.78 12.45 19.46
CA ASP A 189 -20.77 12.62 20.51
C ASP A 189 -20.17 11.27 20.92
N PRO A 190 -18.86 11.04 20.69
CA PRO A 190 -18.18 9.80 21.07
C PRO A 190 -18.14 9.56 22.59
N ALA A 191 -18.28 10.60 23.42
CA ALA A 191 -18.30 10.48 24.88
C ALA A 191 -19.63 9.91 25.38
N LEU A 192 -20.70 10.10 24.61
CA LEU A 192 -22.06 9.70 24.92
C LEU A 192 -22.61 8.79 23.81
N PRO A 193 -22.05 7.57 23.66
CA PRO A 193 -22.38 6.66 22.56
C PRO A 193 -23.78 6.01 22.68
N THR A 194 -24.55 6.35 23.71
CA THR A 194 -25.89 5.80 23.96
C THR A 194 -26.80 6.91 24.45
N LYS A 195 -27.90 7.15 23.76
CA LYS A 195 -28.88 8.16 24.13
C LYS A 195 -29.43 7.89 25.54
N GLY A 196 -29.38 8.90 26.41
CA GLY A 196 -29.84 8.80 27.80
C GLY A 196 -28.86 8.16 28.79
N SER A 197 -27.69 7.69 28.34
CA SER A 197 -26.60 7.25 29.23
C SER A 197 -25.49 8.29 29.26
N VAL A 198 -24.95 8.57 30.45
CA VAL A 198 -23.77 9.45 30.64
C VAL A 198 -22.46 8.64 30.59
N LEU A 199 -22.54 7.33 30.36
CA LEU A 199 -21.38 6.44 30.41
C LEU A 199 -20.73 6.27 29.02
N PRO A 200 -19.39 6.34 28.95
CA PRO A 200 -18.66 6.02 27.72
C PRO A 200 -18.65 4.51 27.46
N TYR A 201 -18.04 4.10 26.34
CA TYR A 201 -17.80 2.69 26.05
C TYR A 201 -17.05 1.99 27.19
N SER A 202 -17.49 0.78 27.54
CA SER A 202 -16.93 -0.01 28.66
C SER A 202 -15.42 -0.26 28.53
N GLU A 203 -14.92 -0.36 27.30
CA GLU A 203 -13.52 -0.57 26.92
C GLU A 203 -12.62 0.60 27.34
N LEU A 204 -13.18 1.80 27.46
CA LEU A 204 -12.44 3.02 27.80
C LEU A 204 -12.41 3.29 29.30
N SER A 205 -13.17 2.54 30.10
CA SER A 205 -13.35 2.75 31.55
C SER A 205 -12.02 2.94 32.29
N ARG A 206 -11.03 2.06 32.07
CA ARG A 206 -9.72 2.13 32.73
C ARG A 206 -8.95 3.41 32.38
N THR A 207 -9.02 3.84 31.13
CA THR A 207 -8.32 5.04 30.66
C THR A 207 -9.00 6.31 31.18
N TYR A 208 -10.34 6.32 31.25
CA TYR A 208 -11.09 7.38 31.93
C TYR A 208 -10.72 7.45 33.42
N THR A 209 -10.66 6.32 34.13
CA THR A 209 -10.23 6.31 35.54
C THR A 209 -8.82 6.87 35.69
N LYS A 210 -7.89 6.48 34.81
CA LYS A 210 -6.53 7.03 34.81
C LYS A 210 -6.52 8.55 34.62
N MET A 211 -7.23 9.05 33.61
CA MET A 211 -7.34 10.49 33.34
C MET A 211 -7.92 11.25 34.53
N ARG A 212 -8.99 10.73 35.15
CA ARG A 212 -9.63 11.34 36.32
C ARG A 212 -8.71 11.35 37.53
N ASN A 213 -7.92 10.30 37.74
CA ASN A 213 -6.90 10.26 38.79
C ASN A 213 -5.79 11.29 38.54
N GLU A 214 -5.32 11.43 37.30
CA GLU A 214 -4.33 12.45 36.94
C GLU A 214 -4.88 13.88 37.11
N ALA A 215 -6.16 14.10 36.78
CA ALA A 215 -6.83 15.38 37.01
C ALA A 215 -6.99 15.69 38.51
N ASN A 216 -7.37 14.69 39.32
CA ASN A 216 -7.42 14.81 40.78
C ASN A 216 -6.04 15.13 41.37
N ASN A 217 -4.99 14.46 40.90
CA ASN A 217 -3.63 14.72 41.35
C ASN A 217 -3.19 16.15 40.99
N LEU A 218 -3.50 16.61 39.77
CA LEU A 218 -3.20 17.98 39.35
C LEU A 218 -3.95 19.00 40.20
N LEU A 219 -5.25 18.77 40.47
CA LEU A 219 -6.05 19.63 41.32
C LEU A 219 -5.47 19.72 42.75
N HIS A 220 -5.09 18.58 43.34
CA HIS A 220 -4.48 18.55 44.66
C HIS A 220 -3.12 19.29 44.71
N LEU A 221 -2.31 19.19 43.66
CA LEU A 221 -1.04 19.93 43.56
C LEU A 221 -1.27 21.45 43.45
N ILE A 222 -2.32 21.88 42.74
CA ILE A 222 -2.72 23.28 42.62
C ILE A 222 -3.22 23.81 43.98
N ASP A 223 -4.08 23.07 44.68
CA ASP A 223 -4.63 23.46 45.98
C ASP A 223 -3.55 23.59 47.07
N SER A 224 -2.48 22.80 46.95
CA SER A 224 -1.33 22.83 47.86
C SER A 224 -0.40 24.04 47.62
N CYS A 225 -0.54 24.74 46.50
CA CYS A 225 0.32 25.86 46.11
C CYS A 225 -0.37 27.21 46.38
N ALA A 226 0.25 28.05 47.22
CA ALA A 226 -0.32 29.34 47.61
C ALA A 226 -0.55 30.29 46.42
N ALA A 227 0.26 30.17 45.36
CA ALA A 227 0.17 30.99 44.15
C ALA A 227 -1.10 30.76 43.31
N PHE A 228 -1.85 29.68 43.56
CA PHE A 228 -3.03 29.32 42.76
C PHE A 228 -4.35 29.30 43.56
N LYS A 229 -4.38 29.85 44.79
CA LYS A 229 -5.60 29.88 45.62
C LYS A 229 -6.79 30.61 44.96
N ASP A 230 -6.53 31.68 44.21
CA ASP A 230 -7.56 32.41 43.47
C ASP A 230 -8.11 31.61 42.27
N TYR A 231 -7.28 30.74 41.68
CA TYR A 231 -7.68 29.84 40.60
C TYR A 231 -8.48 28.64 41.13
N SER A 232 -8.06 28.05 42.26
CA SER A 232 -8.74 26.94 42.94
C SER A 232 -10.18 27.30 43.36
N SER A 233 -10.37 28.50 43.94
CA SER A 233 -11.70 28.97 44.35
C SER A 233 -12.68 29.23 43.20
N SER A 234 -12.17 29.41 41.97
CA SER A 234 -12.97 29.58 40.75
C SER A 234 -13.37 28.26 40.08
N LEU A 235 -12.81 27.13 40.52
CA LEU A 235 -12.87 25.86 39.82
C LEU A 235 -13.97 24.92 40.36
N ASN A 236 -15.13 24.91 39.71
CA ASN A 236 -16.16 23.89 39.95
C ASN A 236 -15.92 22.65 39.07
N LEU A 237 -14.84 21.89 39.29
CA LEU A 237 -14.60 20.63 38.58
C LEU A 237 -15.08 19.42 39.39
N ASN A 238 -16.07 18.71 38.86
CA ASN A 238 -16.43 17.39 39.35
C ASN A 238 -15.58 16.33 38.63
N THR A 239 -14.57 15.79 39.32
CA THR A 239 -13.60 14.84 38.77
C THR A 239 -14.18 13.46 38.52
N ASP A 240 -15.33 13.11 39.11
CA ASP A 240 -15.99 11.81 38.93
C ASP A 240 -16.73 11.71 37.58
N VAL A 241 -17.18 12.83 37.01
CA VAL A 241 -17.93 12.91 35.74
C VAL A 241 -17.11 13.61 34.64
N LEU A 242 -15.81 13.83 34.87
CA LEU A 242 -14.95 14.57 33.96
C LEU A 242 -14.91 13.94 32.55
N THR A 243 -15.26 14.74 31.53
CA THR A 243 -15.10 14.37 30.13
C THR A 243 -13.68 14.65 29.63
N VAL A 244 -13.34 14.10 28.47
CA VAL A 244 -12.01 14.31 27.88
C VAL A 244 -11.79 15.77 27.50
N ASP A 245 -12.83 16.43 26.97
CA ASP A 245 -12.74 17.84 26.59
C ASP A 245 -12.65 18.75 27.82
N ASP A 246 -13.35 18.42 28.91
CA ASP A 246 -13.22 19.15 30.17
C ASP A 246 -11.82 19.01 30.78
N ALA A 247 -11.23 17.81 30.71
CA ALA A 247 -9.87 17.56 31.19
C ALA A 247 -8.82 18.33 30.38
N ILE A 248 -8.96 18.37 29.05
CA ILE A 248 -8.08 19.16 28.18
C ILE A 248 -8.25 20.66 28.48
N ASN A 249 -9.48 21.14 28.57
CA ASN A 249 -9.78 22.54 28.87
C ASN A 249 -9.24 22.97 30.24
N PHE A 250 -9.36 22.11 31.25
CA PHE A 250 -8.80 22.32 32.58
C PHE A 250 -7.28 22.49 32.52
N ALA A 251 -6.58 21.54 31.89
CA ALA A 251 -5.14 21.55 31.78
C ALA A 251 -4.62 22.71 30.91
N SER A 252 -5.33 23.08 29.84
CA SER A 252 -4.91 24.15 28.93
C SER A 252 -5.11 25.55 29.50
N LYS A 253 -6.14 25.75 30.33
CA LYS A 253 -6.40 27.05 30.99
C LYS A 253 -5.45 27.34 32.15
N LEU A 254 -4.73 26.33 32.63
CA LEU A 254 -3.70 26.49 33.65
C LEU A 254 -2.46 27.18 33.05
N LEU A 255 -2.40 28.50 33.19
CA LEU A 255 -1.22 29.31 32.89
C LEU A 255 -0.29 29.32 34.11
N LEU A 256 0.95 28.90 33.91
CA LEU A 256 1.99 29.00 34.94
C LEU A 256 2.48 30.46 35.02
N PRO A 257 2.80 30.97 36.22
CA PRO A 257 3.46 32.26 36.39
C PRO A 257 4.76 32.32 35.58
N SER A 258 5.01 33.44 34.91
CA SER A 258 6.25 33.71 34.17
C SER A 258 7.48 33.66 35.11
N GLU A 259 8.64 33.23 34.60
CA GLU A 259 9.92 33.09 35.32
C GLU A 259 10.43 34.36 36.07
N SER A 260 9.76 35.51 35.93
CA SER A 260 10.13 36.77 36.55
C SER A 260 9.76 36.90 38.03
N ASP A 261 8.92 36.01 38.58
CA ASP A 261 8.48 36.01 39.99
C ASP A 261 8.73 34.62 40.62
N ILE A 262 9.99 34.25 40.93
CA ILE A 262 10.27 32.99 41.66
C ILE A 262 10.80 33.30 43.08
N PRO A 263 10.01 33.03 44.13
CA PRO A 263 10.48 32.87 45.50
C PRO A 263 11.02 31.44 45.74
N SER A 264 12.30 31.27 46.06
CA SER A 264 12.94 30.03 46.61
C SER A 264 13.02 28.76 45.70
N GLU A 265 14.05 27.94 45.89
CA GLU A 265 14.27 26.65 45.17
C GLU A 265 13.09 25.67 45.31
N THR A 266 12.40 25.72 46.45
CA THR A 266 11.27 24.83 46.78
C THR A 266 10.08 25.08 45.86
N GLU A 267 9.74 26.33 45.56
CA GLU A 267 8.60 26.65 44.69
C GLU A 267 8.87 26.26 43.23
N ASN A 268 10.12 26.34 42.77
CA ASN A 268 10.51 25.87 41.44
C ASN A 268 10.30 24.34 41.29
N ILE A 269 10.58 23.55 42.34
CA ILE A 269 10.29 22.10 42.34
C ILE A 269 8.77 21.85 42.26
N PHE A 270 7.96 22.63 42.99
CA PHE A 270 6.50 22.53 42.92
C PHE A 270 5.94 22.89 41.53
N LEU A 271 6.43 23.97 40.92
CA LEU A 271 6.03 24.38 39.57
C LEU A 271 6.40 23.33 38.52
N ASN A 272 7.59 22.74 38.60
CA ASN A 272 8.00 21.64 37.72
C ASN A 272 7.12 20.39 37.88
N ASN A 273 6.70 20.06 39.11
CA ASN A 273 5.77 18.96 39.36
C ASN A 273 4.37 19.25 38.80
N ILE A 274 3.88 20.49 38.90
CA ILE A 274 2.60 20.91 38.31
C ILE A 274 2.67 20.82 36.78
N GLU A 275 3.73 21.32 36.16
CA GLU A 275 3.90 21.24 34.70
C GLU A 275 4.01 19.77 34.25
N SER A 276 4.75 18.93 34.97
CA SER A 276 4.82 17.49 34.68
C SER A 276 3.45 16.81 34.78
N ALA A 277 2.68 17.09 35.83
CA ALA A 277 1.34 16.56 36.03
C ALA A 277 0.35 17.06 34.94
N LYS A 278 0.45 18.33 34.56
CA LYS A 278 -0.31 18.93 33.45
C LYS A 278 0.01 18.26 32.12
N GLN A 279 1.28 18.05 31.80
CA GLN A 279 1.69 17.35 30.58
C GLN A 279 1.25 15.88 30.59
N GLY A 280 1.31 15.21 31.75
CA GLY A 280 0.77 13.87 31.94
C GLY A 280 -0.73 13.80 31.62
N LEU A 281 -1.52 14.71 32.20
CA LEU A 281 -2.96 14.80 31.96
C LEU A 281 -3.29 15.11 30.49
N LEU A 282 -2.58 16.05 29.85
CA LEU A 282 -2.78 16.38 28.44
C LEU A 282 -2.44 15.20 27.53
N SER A 283 -1.37 14.46 27.83
CA SER A 283 -0.97 13.26 27.09
C SER A 283 -2.02 12.16 27.21
N THR A 284 -2.46 11.83 28.43
CA THR A 284 -3.49 10.80 28.66
C THR A 284 -4.84 11.21 28.05
N SER A 285 -5.24 12.48 28.17
CA SER A 285 -6.49 12.99 27.60
C SER A 285 -6.46 13.01 26.07
N GLY A 286 -5.34 13.42 25.47
CA GLY A 286 -5.15 13.37 24.02
C GLY A 286 -5.18 11.95 23.46
N TYR A 287 -4.53 11.01 24.15
CA TYR A 287 -4.61 9.58 23.82
C TYR A 287 -6.04 9.05 23.91
N LEU A 288 -6.74 9.34 25.02
CA LEU A 288 -8.11 8.91 25.23
C LEU A 288 -9.06 9.48 24.15
N LYS A 289 -8.93 10.76 23.81
CA LYS A 289 -9.71 11.40 22.73
C LYS A 289 -9.53 10.66 21.40
N CYS A 290 -8.29 10.30 21.07
CA CYS A 290 -7.98 9.55 19.85
C CYS A 290 -8.63 8.16 19.84
N VAL A 291 -8.42 7.37 20.91
CA VAL A 291 -8.96 6.01 21.00
C VAL A 291 -10.49 6.01 21.04
N GLN A 292 -11.09 6.95 21.77
CA GLN A 292 -12.55 7.12 21.85
C GLN A 292 -13.15 7.42 20.48
N ASN A 293 -12.56 8.36 19.73
CA ASN A 293 -13.02 8.71 18.39
C ASN A 293 -12.89 7.52 17.42
N ASN A 294 -11.76 6.81 17.44
CA ASN A 294 -11.54 5.65 16.57
C ASN A 294 -12.57 4.55 16.88
N LEU A 295 -12.73 4.18 18.15
CA LEU A 295 -13.70 3.17 18.56
C LEU A 295 -15.13 3.56 18.16
N HIS A 296 -15.51 4.81 18.38
CA HIS A 296 -16.83 5.29 18.01
C HIS A 296 -17.07 5.23 16.50
N VAL A 297 -16.09 5.64 15.68
CA VAL A 297 -16.18 5.54 14.21
C VAL A 297 -16.37 4.08 13.77
N THR A 298 -15.59 3.14 14.32
CA THR A 298 -15.71 1.71 14.00
C THR A 298 -17.07 1.14 14.41
N VAL A 299 -17.57 1.47 15.60
CA VAL A 299 -18.88 0.98 16.08
C VAL A 299 -20.00 1.54 15.20
N CYS A 300 -20.01 2.85 14.99
CA CYS A 300 -21.05 3.50 14.20
C CYS A 300 -21.01 3.09 12.73
N SER A 301 -19.82 2.83 12.15
CA SER A 301 -19.71 2.33 10.77
C SER A 301 -20.31 0.93 10.63
N LEU A 302 -20.03 0.01 11.57
CA LEU A 302 -20.59 -1.34 11.54
C LEU A 302 -22.10 -1.37 11.82
N VAL A 303 -22.59 -0.53 12.74
CA VAL A 303 -24.03 -0.31 12.97
C VAL A 303 -24.68 0.23 11.69
N ALA A 304 -24.06 1.22 11.03
CA ALA A 304 -24.52 1.73 9.74
C ALA A 304 -24.51 0.64 8.66
N SER A 305 -23.50 -0.22 8.61
CA SER A 305 -23.45 -1.38 7.72
C SER A 305 -24.63 -2.32 7.95
N ALA A 306 -24.99 -2.61 9.20
CA ALA A 306 -26.16 -3.43 9.51
C ALA A 306 -27.46 -2.78 9.01
N VAL A 307 -27.65 -1.47 9.22
CA VAL A 307 -28.82 -0.73 8.74
C VAL A 307 -28.92 -0.76 7.20
N VAL A 308 -27.80 -0.62 6.49
CA VAL A 308 -27.73 -0.71 5.03
C VAL A 308 -28.13 -2.10 4.53
N TRP A 309 -27.56 -3.16 5.11
CA TRP A 309 -27.88 -4.55 4.75
C TRP A 309 -29.27 -5.02 5.21
N MET A 310 -29.92 -4.27 6.09
CA MET A 310 -31.35 -4.42 6.39
C MET A 310 -32.26 -3.71 5.38
N SER A 311 -31.72 -2.99 4.37
CA SER A 311 -32.49 -2.10 3.47
C SER A 311 -33.37 -1.10 4.22
N CYS A 312 -32.95 -0.74 5.42
CA CYS A 312 -33.72 0.07 6.36
C CYS A 312 -33.23 1.53 6.34
N LEU A 313 -33.08 2.09 5.15
CA LEU A 313 -32.48 3.42 5.00
C LEU A 313 -33.40 4.51 5.57
N PRO A 314 -32.90 5.41 6.44
CA PRO A 314 -33.68 6.53 6.96
C PRO A 314 -34.03 7.54 5.86
N SER A 315 -35.01 8.41 6.14
CA SER A 315 -35.37 9.51 5.24
C SER A 315 -34.20 10.48 5.01
N LYS A 316 -33.40 10.75 6.05
CA LYS A 316 -32.13 11.48 5.95
C LYS A 316 -30.97 10.49 6.02
N LEU A 317 -30.13 10.43 4.98
CA LEU A 317 -29.06 9.43 4.88
C LEU A 317 -27.77 9.79 5.64
N ASN A 318 -27.62 11.04 6.11
CA ASN A 318 -26.40 11.51 6.78
C ASN A 318 -25.96 10.66 7.99
N PRO A 319 -26.86 10.20 8.89
CA PRO A 319 -26.48 9.34 10.01
C PRO A 319 -25.86 7.99 9.59
N VAL A 320 -26.13 7.54 8.36
CA VAL A 320 -25.55 6.30 7.80
C VAL A 320 -24.30 6.60 6.97
N ILE A 321 -24.34 7.65 6.14
CA ILE A 321 -23.24 8.04 5.25
C ILE A 321 -22.00 8.49 6.05
N LEU A 322 -22.18 9.32 7.08
CA LEU A 322 -21.06 9.93 7.79
C LEU A 322 -20.18 8.90 8.52
N PRO A 323 -20.72 7.92 9.26
CA PRO A 323 -19.90 6.88 9.88
C PRO A 323 -19.18 5.99 8.87
N LEU A 324 -19.85 5.62 7.77
CA LEU A 324 -19.22 4.83 6.71
C LEU A 324 -18.05 5.58 6.05
N MET A 325 -18.27 6.84 5.66
CA MET A 325 -17.21 7.67 5.08
C MET A 325 -16.08 7.97 6.07
N ALA A 326 -16.39 8.12 7.37
CA ALA A 326 -15.37 8.29 8.40
C ALA A 326 -14.49 7.04 8.54
N ALA A 327 -15.09 5.84 8.49
CA ALA A 327 -14.34 4.59 8.50
C ALA A 327 -13.50 4.41 7.23
N ILE A 328 -14.04 4.73 6.04
CA ILE A 328 -13.25 4.76 4.79
C ILE A 328 -12.02 5.66 4.93
N LYS A 329 -12.14 6.82 5.60
CA LYS A 329 -11.03 7.76 5.73
C LYS A 329 -10.01 7.43 6.82
N ARG A 330 -10.43 6.78 7.92
CA ARG A 330 -9.64 6.75 9.18
C ARG A 330 -9.45 5.37 9.81
N GLU A 331 -10.17 4.34 9.35
CA GLU A 331 -10.11 3.01 9.96
C GLU A 331 -8.73 2.36 9.74
N GLN A 332 -8.07 2.01 10.84
CA GLN A 332 -6.68 1.53 10.82
C GLN A 332 -6.63 0.06 10.39
N GLU A 333 -7.59 -0.74 10.85
CA GLU A 333 -7.67 -2.17 10.55
C GLU A 333 -8.31 -2.38 9.17
N GLU A 334 -7.52 -2.88 8.21
CA GLU A 334 -7.96 -3.10 6.83
C GLU A 334 -9.24 -3.95 6.74
N VAL A 335 -9.34 -4.99 7.58
CA VAL A 335 -10.49 -5.91 7.60
C VAL A 335 -11.79 -5.19 7.98
N LEU A 336 -11.73 -4.20 8.89
CA LEU A 336 -12.89 -3.41 9.30
C LEU A 336 -13.20 -2.34 8.26
N GLN A 337 -12.17 -1.73 7.68
CA GLN A 337 -12.30 -0.77 6.59
C GLN A 337 -12.97 -1.41 5.36
N ASP A 338 -12.63 -2.67 5.05
CA ASP A 338 -13.28 -3.49 4.00
C ASP A 338 -14.79 -3.66 4.26
N LYS A 339 -15.21 -3.89 5.51
CA LYS A 339 -16.65 -3.99 5.86
C LYS A 339 -17.39 -2.67 5.69
N ALA A 340 -16.75 -1.55 5.99
CA ALA A 340 -17.32 -0.24 5.71
C ALA A 340 -17.41 0.03 4.21
N ALA A 341 -16.40 -0.40 3.43
CA ALA A 341 -16.37 -0.25 1.97
C ALA A 341 -17.46 -1.07 1.26
N ASP A 342 -17.63 -2.34 1.65
CA ASP A 342 -18.70 -3.23 1.16
C ASP A 342 -20.09 -2.63 1.46
N ALA A 343 -20.31 -2.13 2.68
CA ALA A 343 -21.55 -1.46 3.04
C ALA A 343 -21.77 -0.13 2.31
N LEU A 344 -20.73 0.65 2.05
CA LEU A 344 -20.86 1.89 1.27
C LEU A 344 -21.25 1.58 -0.18
N ALA A 345 -20.68 0.55 -0.79
CA ALA A 345 -21.09 0.07 -2.11
C ALA A 345 -22.55 -0.43 -2.10
N GLU A 346 -22.97 -1.13 -1.04
CA GLU A 346 -24.36 -1.54 -0.85
C GLU A 346 -25.33 -0.35 -0.76
N LEU A 347 -24.93 0.70 -0.03
CA LEU A 347 -25.69 1.94 0.11
C LEU A 347 -25.84 2.67 -1.22
N ILE A 348 -24.75 2.83 -1.97
CA ILE A 348 -24.75 3.49 -3.28
C ILE A 348 -25.67 2.75 -4.26
N PHE A 349 -25.59 1.43 -4.29
CA PHE A 349 -26.48 0.59 -5.10
C PHE A 349 -27.94 0.72 -4.69
N SER A 350 -28.24 0.72 -3.39
CA SER A 350 -29.61 0.89 -2.88
C SER A 350 -30.19 2.28 -3.19
N CYS A 351 -29.35 3.25 -3.54
CA CYS A 351 -29.76 4.64 -3.80
C CYS A 351 -29.86 5.01 -5.30
N ILE A 352 -29.65 4.09 -6.25
CA ILE A 352 -29.69 4.40 -7.71
C ILE A 352 -31.03 5.04 -8.10
N GLY A 353 -32.16 4.48 -7.62
CA GLY A 353 -33.50 4.99 -7.94
C GLY A 353 -33.93 6.25 -7.17
N ARG A 354 -33.10 6.76 -6.25
CA ARG A 354 -33.47 7.83 -5.32
C ARG A 354 -33.12 9.20 -5.90
N LYS A 355 -34.10 10.14 -5.96
CA LYS A 355 -33.88 11.52 -6.43
C LYS A 355 -34.38 12.55 -5.39
N PRO A 356 -33.53 13.48 -4.91
CA PRO A 356 -32.08 13.55 -5.10
C PRO A 356 -31.34 12.42 -4.36
N GLY A 357 -30.34 11.84 -5.01
CA GLY A 357 -29.53 10.74 -4.48
C GLY A 357 -28.15 11.22 -3.98
N PRO A 358 -27.51 10.49 -3.06
CA PRO A 358 -26.17 10.84 -2.57
C PRO A 358 -25.03 10.40 -3.52
N ASN A 359 -25.34 9.58 -4.54
CA ASN A 359 -24.37 8.81 -5.32
C ASN A 359 -23.31 9.69 -5.97
N ASP A 360 -23.69 10.75 -6.69
CA ASP A 360 -22.72 11.63 -7.37
C ASP A 360 -21.70 12.24 -6.39
N LYS A 361 -22.19 12.67 -5.22
CA LYS A 361 -21.34 13.26 -4.17
C LYS A 361 -20.44 12.20 -3.54
N LEU A 362 -20.95 11.00 -3.29
CA LEU A 362 -20.17 9.90 -2.73
C LEU A 362 -19.07 9.45 -3.69
N THR A 363 -19.41 9.26 -4.97
CA THR A 363 -18.47 8.92 -6.03
C THR A 363 -17.36 9.95 -6.14
N LYS A 364 -17.70 11.25 -6.23
CA LYS A 364 -16.71 12.33 -6.28
C LYS A 364 -15.82 12.36 -5.03
N ASN A 365 -16.40 12.14 -3.84
CA ASN A 365 -15.63 12.06 -2.61
C ASN A 365 -14.63 10.90 -2.62
N LEU A 366 -15.02 9.71 -3.10
CA LEU A 366 -14.11 8.57 -3.22
C LEU A 366 -12.95 8.87 -4.16
N CYS A 367 -13.20 9.52 -5.31
CA CYS A 367 -12.16 10.00 -6.22
C CYS A 367 -11.20 10.99 -5.54
N THR A 368 -11.70 11.88 -4.69
CA THR A 368 -10.82 12.80 -3.93
C THR A 368 -9.99 12.04 -2.90
N LEU A 369 -10.57 11.07 -2.20
CA LEU A 369 -9.86 10.29 -1.17
C LEU A 369 -8.78 9.37 -1.76
N THR A 370 -8.92 8.89 -2.99
CA THR A 370 -7.84 8.14 -3.67
C THR A 370 -6.57 8.97 -3.89
N CYS A 371 -6.71 10.29 -3.97
CA CYS A 371 -5.61 11.21 -4.31
C CYS A 371 -4.88 11.79 -3.08
N THR A 372 -5.30 11.43 -1.85
CA THR A 372 -4.73 12.02 -0.62
C THR A 372 -3.38 11.44 -0.22
N ASP A 373 -3.02 10.27 -0.73
CA ASP A 373 -1.75 9.62 -0.43
C ASP A 373 -0.63 10.20 -1.30
N ALA A 374 0.21 11.06 -0.72
CA ALA A 374 1.35 11.67 -1.40
C ALA A 374 2.44 10.68 -1.85
N SER A 375 2.43 9.44 -1.33
CA SER A 375 3.39 8.40 -1.73
C SER A 375 3.01 7.74 -3.06
N GLU A 376 1.70 7.59 -3.31
CA GLU A 376 1.16 7.03 -4.56
C GLU A 376 0.78 8.10 -5.57
N THR A 377 0.23 9.23 -5.11
CA THR A 377 -0.19 10.38 -5.90
C THR A 377 0.89 11.45 -5.88
N PRO A 378 1.69 11.60 -6.97
CA PRO A 378 2.75 12.60 -7.03
C PRO A 378 2.23 14.01 -6.72
N GLN A 379 2.95 14.75 -5.87
CA GLN A 379 2.63 16.15 -5.60
C GLN A 379 3.46 17.04 -6.52
N ALA A 380 2.81 17.71 -7.47
CA ALA A 380 3.48 18.51 -8.51
C ALA A 380 4.42 19.58 -7.91
N ALA A 381 3.99 20.24 -6.83
CA ALA A 381 4.79 21.25 -6.14
C ALA A 381 6.09 20.71 -5.53
N ILE A 382 6.13 19.42 -5.15
CA ILE A 382 7.30 18.78 -4.53
C ILE A 382 8.19 18.15 -5.61
N ILE A 383 7.58 17.43 -6.55
CA ILE A 383 8.28 16.65 -7.58
C ILE A 383 8.39 17.50 -8.86
N ASN A 384 9.32 18.46 -8.83
CA ASN A 384 9.54 19.41 -9.93
C ASN A 384 10.73 19.03 -10.85
N SER A 385 11.59 18.10 -10.44
CA SER A 385 12.76 17.66 -11.22
C SER A 385 12.99 16.15 -11.10
N MET A 386 13.81 15.59 -12.00
CA MET A 386 14.15 14.17 -11.97
C MET A 386 15.04 13.79 -10.78
N GLN A 387 15.89 14.70 -10.31
CA GLN A 387 16.73 14.48 -9.12
C GLN A 387 15.88 14.16 -7.89
N VAL A 388 14.73 14.83 -7.73
CA VAL A 388 13.80 14.55 -6.61
C VAL A 388 13.25 13.12 -6.66
N ILE A 389 13.01 12.58 -7.87
CA ILE A 389 12.54 11.20 -8.05
C ILE A 389 13.61 10.19 -7.64
N GLU A 390 14.86 10.47 -8.02
CA GLU A 390 16.04 9.65 -7.69
C GLU A 390 16.32 9.67 -6.18
N ASP A 391 16.40 10.85 -5.56
CA ASP A 391 16.64 11.03 -4.12
C ASP A 391 15.60 10.31 -3.26
N GLN A 392 14.33 10.36 -3.69
CA GLN A 392 13.21 9.72 -2.99
C GLN A 392 12.97 8.26 -3.42
N ASN A 393 13.78 7.70 -4.33
CA ASN A 393 13.66 6.34 -4.87
C ASN A 393 12.22 6.00 -5.34
N LEU A 394 11.53 6.96 -5.96
CA LEU A 394 10.10 6.85 -6.29
C LEU A 394 9.78 5.86 -7.41
N LEU A 395 10.80 5.35 -8.09
CA LEU A 395 10.73 4.31 -9.12
C LEU A 395 10.73 2.89 -8.53
N SER A 396 11.02 2.72 -7.23
CA SER A 396 11.01 1.40 -6.59
C SER A 396 9.60 0.97 -6.17
N ILE A 397 9.14 -0.17 -6.68
CA ILE A 397 7.85 -0.79 -6.30
C ILE A 397 8.09 -1.72 -5.09
N GLY A 398 7.40 -1.47 -3.96
CA GLY A 398 7.29 -2.45 -2.86
C GLY A 398 8.30 -2.39 -1.70
N LYS A 399 9.38 -1.60 -1.74
CA LYS A 399 10.37 -1.51 -0.61
C LYS A 399 10.09 -0.39 0.42
N ARG A 400 8.84 -0.01 0.66
CA ARG A 400 8.53 1.21 1.43
C ARG A 400 8.34 1.04 2.95
N PHE A 401 8.57 -0.16 3.50
CA PHE A 401 8.56 -0.39 4.95
C PHE A 401 9.83 -1.03 5.54
N SER A 402 10.87 -1.32 4.74
CA SER A 402 12.18 -1.66 5.31
C SER A 402 12.94 -0.36 5.60
N SER A 403 13.14 -0.06 6.89
CA SER A 403 13.88 1.11 7.34
C SER A 403 15.36 1.03 6.95
N HIS A 404 15.73 1.57 5.80
CA HIS A 404 17.04 2.20 5.65
C HIS A 404 16.89 3.66 6.00
N ARG A 405 17.13 3.98 7.29
CA ARG A 405 17.37 5.35 7.74
C ARG A 405 18.66 5.82 7.07
N SER A 406 18.54 6.67 6.05
CA SER A 406 19.61 7.61 5.75
C SER A 406 19.82 8.47 7.00
N ARG A 407 21.01 8.38 7.59
CA ARG A 407 21.44 9.24 8.69
C ARG A 407 21.45 10.67 8.17
N GLY A 408 20.47 11.51 8.53
CA GLY A 408 20.58 12.95 8.29
C GLY A 408 19.31 13.80 8.24
N HIS A 409 18.10 13.25 8.19
CA HIS A 409 16.89 14.10 8.16
C HIS A 409 15.88 13.73 9.26
N THR A 410 15.78 14.61 10.26
CA THR A 410 14.71 14.61 11.27
C THR A 410 13.43 15.10 10.62
N THR A 411 12.67 14.21 9.99
CA THR A 411 11.30 14.53 9.58
C THR A 411 10.46 14.79 10.83
N SER A 412 9.72 15.89 10.83
CA SER A 412 8.85 16.29 11.94
C SER A 412 7.81 15.19 12.21
N GLY A 413 7.41 14.99 13.48
CA GLY A 413 6.38 14.01 13.82
C GLY A 413 5.00 14.26 13.16
N GLY A 414 4.77 15.47 12.65
CA GLY A 414 3.56 15.84 11.91
C GLY A 414 3.50 15.25 10.50
N ASP A 415 4.62 15.19 9.79
CA ASP A 415 4.66 14.74 8.39
C ASP A 415 4.41 13.23 8.25
N GLU A 416 4.90 12.41 9.19
CA GLU A 416 4.64 10.97 9.21
C GLU A 416 3.16 10.66 9.45
N ARG A 417 2.48 11.46 10.29
CA ARG A 417 1.06 11.29 10.58
C ARG A 417 0.19 11.60 9.36
N SER A 418 0.47 12.70 8.67
CA SER A 418 -0.25 13.08 7.44
C SER A 418 -0.11 12.03 6.34
N LYS A 419 1.10 11.48 6.16
CA LYS A 419 1.36 10.39 5.21
C LYS A 419 0.55 9.14 5.56
N MET A 420 0.49 8.75 6.84
CA MET A 420 -0.31 7.60 7.28
C MET A 420 -1.81 7.83 7.06
N GLU A 421 -2.32 9.02 7.40
CA GLU A 421 -3.73 9.37 7.17
C GLU A 421 -4.09 9.36 5.68
N GLY A 422 -3.21 9.86 4.81
CA GLY A 422 -3.35 9.81 3.35
C GLY A 422 -3.38 8.38 2.81
N PHE A 423 -2.48 7.51 3.28
CA PHE A 423 -2.44 6.09 2.93
C PHE A 423 -3.72 5.36 3.30
N ILE A 424 -4.21 5.54 4.54
CA ILE A 424 -5.42 4.89 5.02
C ILE A 424 -6.64 5.35 4.24
N SER A 425 -6.74 6.65 3.96
CA SER A 425 -7.81 7.23 3.15
C SER A 425 -7.85 6.65 1.74
N ARG A 426 -6.70 6.53 1.06
CA ARG A 426 -6.61 5.92 -0.27
C ARG A 426 -6.97 4.43 -0.24
N ARG A 427 -6.44 3.66 0.73
CA ARG A 427 -6.76 2.23 0.87
C ARG A 427 -8.28 2.02 1.01
N GLY A 428 -8.94 2.85 1.82
CA GLY A 428 -10.39 2.77 2.00
C GLY A 428 -11.18 3.08 0.74
N SER A 429 -10.77 4.09 -0.03
CA SER A 429 -11.47 4.43 -1.28
C SER A 429 -11.21 3.41 -2.39
N GLU A 430 -10.02 2.82 -2.48
CA GLU A 430 -9.71 1.70 -3.38
C GLU A 430 -10.56 0.47 -3.05
N LEU A 431 -10.69 0.11 -1.76
CA LEU A 431 -11.59 -0.97 -1.33
C LEU A 431 -13.05 -0.67 -1.70
N ALA A 432 -13.50 0.58 -1.57
CA ALA A 432 -14.85 0.98 -1.98
C ALA A 432 -15.03 0.83 -3.50
N PHE A 433 -14.05 1.26 -4.31
CA PHE A 433 -14.07 1.06 -5.76
C PHE A 433 -14.09 -0.41 -6.14
N LYS A 434 -13.31 -1.26 -5.46
CA LYS A 434 -13.34 -2.71 -5.65
C LYS A 434 -14.76 -3.27 -5.45
N HIS A 435 -15.42 -2.93 -4.34
CA HIS A 435 -16.79 -3.40 -4.07
C HIS A 435 -17.81 -2.82 -5.05
N LEU A 436 -17.67 -1.56 -5.47
CA LEU A 436 -18.51 -0.97 -6.51
C LEU A 436 -18.36 -1.70 -7.85
N CYS A 437 -17.13 -1.96 -8.30
CA CYS A 437 -16.88 -2.65 -9.56
C CYS A 437 -17.45 -4.07 -9.55
N VAL A 438 -17.25 -4.82 -8.45
CA VAL A 438 -17.81 -6.17 -8.29
C VAL A 438 -19.34 -6.11 -8.29
N LYS A 439 -19.93 -5.12 -7.62
CA LYS A 439 -21.39 -5.06 -7.41
C LYS A 439 -22.16 -4.64 -8.65
N PHE A 440 -21.67 -3.64 -9.39
CA PHE A 440 -22.33 -3.15 -10.60
C PHE A 440 -21.90 -3.92 -11.87
N GLY A 441 -20.75 -4.59 -11.83
CA GLY A 441 -20.21 -5.38 -12.93
C GLY A 441 -20.17 -4.56 -14.23
N PRO A 442 -20.77 -5.04 -15.33
CA PRO A 442 -20.75 -4.35 -16.62
C PRO A 442 -21.58 -3.05 -16.65
N SER A 443 -22.50 -2.86 -15.71
CA SER A 443 -23.41 -1.69 -15.66
C SER A 443 -22.90 -0.54 -14.79
N LEU A 444 -21.60 -0.55 -14.42
CA LEU A 444 -21.01 0.41 -13.49
C LEU A 444 -21.15 1.85 -13.97
N PHE A 445 -20.73 2.16 -15.20
CA PHE A 445 -20.76 3.53 -15.73
C PHE A 445 -22.17 3.99 -16.13
N GLU A 446 -23.08 3.05 -16.44
CA GLU A 446 -24.49 3.36 -16.69
C GLU A 446 -25.20 3.80 -15.41
N ASN A 447 -24.97 3.09 -14.31
CA ASN A 447 -25.62 3.38 -13.02
C ASN A 447 -24.89 4.48 -12.22
N LEU A 448 -23.59 4.68 -12.46
CA LEU A 448 -22.77 5.72 -11.83
C LEU A 448 -22.06 6.57 -12.90
N PRO A 449 -22.80 7.36 -13.70
CA PRO A 449 -22.22 8.17 -14.78
C PRO A 449 -21.19 9.18 -14.27
N LYS A 450 -21.39 9.69 -13.04
CA LYS A 450 -20.44 10.60 -12.38
C LYS A 450 -19.04 10.00 -12.21
N LEU A 451 -18.93 8.67 -12.10
CA LEU A 451 -17.65 8.00 -12.03
C LEU A 451 -16.90 8.13 -13.35
N TRP A 452 -17.57 7.87 -14.47
CA TRP A 452 -17.00 8.05 -15.80
C TRP A 452 -16.61 9.50 -16.05
N ASP A 453 -17.47 10.47 -15.69
CA ASP A 453 -17.13 11.90 -15.75
C ASP A 453 -15.83 12.21 -15.01
N CYS A 454 -15.65 11.65 -13.81
CA CYS A 454 -14.46 11.86 -13.00
C CYS A 454 -13.21 11.19 -13.58
N LEU A 455 -13.35 10.14 -14.39
CA LEU A 455 -12.24 9.53 -15.13
C LEU A 455 -11.88 10.35 -16.39
N THR A 456 -12.87 10.92 -17.07
CA THR A 456 -12.68 11.66 -18.33
C THR A 456 -12.65 13.19 -18.17
N GLU A 457 -12.59 13.70 -16.93
CA GLU A 457 -12.60 15.15 -16.66
C GLU A 457 -11.44 15.87 -17.36
N PHE A 458 -10.25 15.27 -17.32
CA PHE A 458 -9.05 15.81 -17.95
C PHE A 458 -8.58 15.01 -19.17
N LEU A 459 -8.79 13.68 -19.16
CA LEU A 459 -8.39 12.74 -20.21
C LEU A 459 -9.49 12.56 -21.25
N ARG A 460 -9.16 12.69 -22.53
CA ARG A 460 -10.13 12.48 -23.63
C ARG A 460 -10.09 11.01 -24.06
N PRO A 461 -11.24 10.31 -24.16
CA PRO A 461 -11.27 8.97 -24.73
C PRO A 461 -11.03 9.04 -26.24
N VAL A 462 -10.16 8.17 -26.75
CA VAL A 462 -9.88 7.99 -28.19
C VAL A 462 -10.59 6.72 -28.61
N LYS A 463 -11.54 6.82 -29.54
CA LYS A 463 -12.28 5.66 -30.05
C LYS A 463 -11.49 5.00 -31.16
N THR A 464 -11.36 3.68 -31.10
CA THR A 464 -10.81 2.85 -32.16
C THR A 464 -11.96 2.07 -32.81
N GLU A 465 -12.78 2.71 -33.65
CA GLU A 465 -13.82 2.01 -34.44
C GLU A 465 -13.45 2.06 -35.94
N ASP A 466 -13.47 0.88 -36.57
CA ASP A 466 -13.48 0.61 -38.02
C ASP A 466 -12.60 1.46 -38.94
N GLY A 467 -11.27 1.27 -38.87
CA GLY A 467 -10.38 1.32 -40.04
C GLY A 467 -10.26 2.63 -40.83
N ILE A 468 -10.86 3.73 -40.40
CA ILE A 468 -10.75 5.05 -41.02
C ILE A 468 -10.57 6.08 -39.89
N PRO A 469 -9.36 6.66 -39.73
CA PRO A 469 -9.12 7.67 -38.71
C PRO A 469 -9.70 9.01 -39.17
N GLU A 470 -10.89 9.38 -38.67
CA GLU A 470 -11.28 10.79 -38.62
C GLU A 470 -10.47 11.47 -37.50
N ASP A 471 -9.46 12.24 -37.93
CA ASP A 471 -8.48 12.96 -37.11
C ASP A 471 -7.63 12.08 -36.16
N ASP A 472 -6.63 11.38 -36.72
CA ASP A 472 -5.50 10.80 -35.97
C ASP A 472 -4.70 11.91 -35.27
N ALA A 473 -5.22 12.41 -34.16
CA ALA A 473 -4.43 13.20 -33.22
C ALA A 473 -3.35 12.27 -32.67
N SER A 474 -2.17 12.29 -33.30
CA SER A 474 -1.00 11.53 -32.84
C SER A 474 -0.85 11.67 -31.31
N ILE A 475 -0.43 10.62 -30.61
CA ILE A 475 -0.27 10.64 -29.14
C ILE A 475 0.61 11.82 -28.67
N ALA A 476 1.51 12.28 -29.55
CA ALA A 476 2.26 13.53 -29.42
C ALA A 476 1.38 14.79 -29.27
N GLN A 477 0.36 14.95 -30.12
CA GLN A 477 -0.59 16.06 -30.11
C GLN A 477 -1.52 15.99 -28.89
N LEU A 478 -1.95 14.79 -28.48
CA LEU A 478 -2.71 14.61 -27.24
C LEU A 478 -1.91 15.09 -26.04
N GLY A 479 -0.63 14.70 -25.93
CA GLY A 479 0.27 15.18 -24.87
C GLY A 479 0.35 16.71 -24.80
N ARG A 480 0.47 17.39 -25.96
CA ARG A 480 0.51 18.86 -26.03
C ARG A 480 -0.77 19.53 -25.57
N SER A 481 -1.93 18.91 -25.78
CA SER A 481 -3.24 19.47 -25.35
C SER A 481 -3.43 19.58 -23.84
N TYR A 482 -2.53 18.94 -23.06
CA TYR A 482 -2.59 18.90 -21.61
C TYR A 482 -1.56 19.82 -20.92
N GLU A 483 -0.66 20.45 -21.68
CA GLU A 483 0.41 21.29 -21.13
C GLU A 483 -0.12 22.56 -20.43
N ASP A 484 -1.23 23.12 -20.91
CA ASP A 484 -1.84 24.33 -20.36
C ASP A 484 -2.70 24.07 -19.10
N LYS A 485 -2.91 22.82 -18.72
CA LYS A 485 -3.76 22.45 -17.59
C LYS A 485 -2.96 22.40 -16.28
N ASP A 486 -3.64 22.60 -15.15
CA ASP A 486 -3.03 22.42 -13.83
C ASP A 486 -2.49 20.98 -13.67
N PRO A 487 -1.17 20.80 -13.45
CA PRO A 487 -0.55 19.48 -13.41
C PRO A 487 -1.07 18.63 -12.25
N GLN A 488 -1.43 19.24 -11.11
CA GLN A 488 -1.93 18.48 -9.96
C GLN A 488 -3.31 17.87 -10.24
N SER A 489 -4.20 18.62 -10.88
CA SER A 489 -5.53 18.14 -11.26
C SER A 489 -5.45 16.98 -12.26
N LEU A 490 -4.54 17.06 -13.23
CA LEU A 490 -4.26 15.98 -14.17
C LEU A 490 -3.70 14.73 -13.47
N ILE A 491 -2.75 14.90 -12.54
CA ILE A 491 -2.20 13.79 -11.74
C ILE A 491 -3.30 13.11 -10.92
N ASN A 492 -4.18 13.88 -10.28
CA ASN A 492 -5.29 13.34 -9.50
C ASN A 492 -6.23 12.52 -10.38
N ASN A 493 -6.58 13.01 -11.58
CA ASN A 493 -7.43 12.29 -12.53
C ASN A 493 -6.78 10.96 -12.99
N ILE A 494 -5.48 10.97 -13.34
CA ILE A 494 -4.71 9.76 -13.68
C ILE A 494 -4.68 8.75 -12.50
N GLN A 495 -4.57 9.24 -11.25
CA GLN A 495 -4.58 8.39 -10.06
C GLN A 495 -5.93 7.70 -9.85
N VAL A 496 -7.05 8.34 -10.16
CA VAL A 496 -8.38 7.69 -10.10
C VAL A 496 -8.46 6.55 -11.12
N VAL A 497 -8.01 6.79 -12.36
CA VAL A 497 -7.93 5.75 -13.41
C VAL A 497 -7.08 4.57 -12.95
N ARG A 498 -5.91 4.85 -12.37
CA ARG A 498 -5.02 3.82 -11.82
C ARG A 498 -5.69 2.99 -10.73
N SER A 499 -6.43 3.64 -9.84
CA SER A 499 -7.06 3.01 -8.67
C SER A 499 -8.22 2.08 -9.06
N ILE A 500 -8.96 2.40 -10.13
CA ILE A 500 -10.11 1.60 -10.58
C ILE A 500 -9.71 0.47 -11.54
N SER A 501 -8.65 0.67 -12.33
CA SER A 501 -8.18 -0.27 -13.36
C SER A 501 -8.12 -1.75 -12.94
N PRO A 502 -7.49 -2.13 -11.80
CA PRO A 502 -7.36 -3.54 -11.43
C PRO A 502 -8.67 -4.21 -11.00
N HIS A 503 -9.76 -3.46 -10.86
CA HIS A 503 -11.03 -3.94 -10.31
C HIS A 503 -12.17 -3.99 -11.34
N LEU A 504 -11.97 -3.47 -12.56
CA LEU A 504 -13.00 -3.46 -13.59
C LEU A 504 -13.27 -4.86 -14.16
N ALA A 505 -14.55 -5.13 -14.38
CA ALA A 505 -15.00 -6.33 -15.08
C ALA A 505 -14.55 -6.32 -16.56
N GLU A 506 -14.30 -7.49 -17.13
CA GLU A 506 -13.84 -7.67 -18.53
C GLU A 506 -14.58 -6.78 -19.55
N PRO A 507 -15.94 -6.67 -19.54
CA PRO A 507 -16.66 -5.90 -20.56
C PRO A 507 -16.38 -4.39 -20.54
N LEU A 508 -15.89 -3.84 -19.42
CA LEU A 508 -15.58 -2.42 -19.26
C LEU A 508 -14.11 -2.10 -19.56
N ARG A 509 -13.25 -3.12 -19.68
CA ARG A 509 -11.83 -2.90 -19.96
C ARG A 509 -11.56 -2.24 -21.32
N PRO A 510 -12.27 -2.56 -22.42
CA PRO A 510 -12.12 -1.82 -23.68
C PRO A 510 -12.42 -0.32 -23.55
N GLN A 511 -13.43 0.05 -22.75
CA GLN A 511 -13.73 1.46 -22.50
C GLN A 511 -12.59 2.15 -21.75
N LEU A 512 -11.94 1.45 -20.81
CA LEU A 512 -10.76 1.98 -20.12
C LEU A 512 -9.55 2.12 -21.07
N LEU A 513 -9.36 1.17 -22.00
CA LEU A 513 -8.29 1.22 -23.00
C LEU A 513 -8.39 2.45 -23.90
N ASN A 514 -9.59 2.99 -24.15
CA ASN A 514 -9.75 4.25 -24.88
C ASN A 514 -9.08 5.46 -24.20
N LEU A 515 -8.78 5.38 -22.90
CA LEU A 515 -8.03 6.43 -22.18
C LEU A 515 -6.52 6.23 -22.28
N LEU A 516 -6.04 5.03 -22.62
CA LEU A 516 -4.63 4.69 -22.65
C LEU A 516 -3.81 5.59 -23.59
N PRO A 517 -4.24 5.93 -24.82
CA PRO A 517 -3.49 6.85 -25.68
C PRO A 517 -3.28 8.23 -25.05
N SER A 518 -4.30 8.76 -24.37
CA SER A 518 -4.22 10.05 -23.67
C SER A 518 -3.25 9.98 -22.48
N ILE A 519 -3.27 8.89 -21.71
CA ILE A 519 -2.33 8.66 -20.59
C ILE A 519 -0.90 8.49 -21.12
N LEU A 520 -0.72 7.81 -22.24
CA LEU A 520 0.58 7.66 -22.91
C LEU A 520 1.10 9.01 -23.41
N GLY A 521 0.22 9.88 -23.89
CA GLY A 521 0.53 11.29 -24.19
C GLY A 521 1.08 12.03 -22.97
N CYS A 522 0.54 11.79 -21.78
CA CYS A 522 1.03 12.38 -20.53
C CYS A 522 2.43 11.90 -20.12
N VAL A 523 2.95 10.80 -20.68
CA VAL A 523 4.34 10.36 -20.46
C VAL A 523 5.33 11.34 -21.10
N ARG A 524 4.92 12.11 -22.11
CA ARG A 524 5.73 13.15 -22.76
C ARG A 524 5.60 14.53 -22.11
N HIS A 525 4.73 14.68 -21.12
CA HIS A 525 4.37 15.96 -20.51
C HIS A 525 5.60 16.69 -19.94
N PRO A 526 5.69 18.03 -20.02
CA PRO A 526 6.84 18.81 -19.53
C PRO A 526 7.07 18.67 -18.02
N HIS A 527 6.00 18.56 -17.24
CA HIS A 527 6.08 18.36 -15.79
C HIS A 527 6.40 16.91 -15.42
N VAL A 528 7.49 16.67 -14.70
CA VAL A 528 7.99 15.33 -14.35
C VAL A 528 7.02 14.51 -13.47
N ALA A 529 6.32 15.15 -12.53
CA ALA A 529 5.30 14.47 -11.71
C ALA A 529 4.14 13.88 -12.54
N VAL A 530 3.76 14.53 -13.65
CA VAL A 530 2.73 14.02 -14.57
C VAL A 530 3.26 12.78 -15.30
N ARG A 531 4.53 12.82 -15.77
CA ARG A 531 5.19 11.65 -16.38
C ARG A 531 5.20 10.46 -15.43
N LEU A 532 5.55 10.68 -14.16
CA LEU A 532 5.56 9.64 -13.12
C LEU A 532 4.15 9.08 -12.84
N ALA A 533 3.13 9.93 -12.74
CA ALA A 533 1.75 9.51 -12.52
C ALA A 533 1.22 8.67 -13.69
N ALA A 534 1.45 9.12 -14.92
CA ALA A 534 1.09 8.40 -16.14
C ALA A 534 1.78 7.03 -16.20
N ALA A 535 3.10 6.99 -15.95
CA ALA A 535 3.86 5.76 -15.96
C ALA A 535 3.38 4.73 -14.91
N ARG A 536 3.06 5.19 -13.70
CA ARG A 536 2.46 4.34 -12.65
C ARG A 536 1.07 3.83 -13.04
N CYS A 537 0.28 4.64 -13.71
CA CYS A 537 -1.06 4.26 -14.20
C CYS A 537 -0.96 3.17 -15.27
N ILE A 538 -0.14 3.38 -16.30
CA ILE A 538 0.11 2.40 -17.38
C ILE A 538 0.63 1.08 -16.80
N THR A 539 1.59 1.15 -15.88
CA THR A 539 2.11 -0.05 -15.19
C THR A 539 1.01 -0.80 -14.42
N SER A 540 0.06 -0.09 -13.82
CA SER A 540 -1.07 -0.71 -13.13
C SER A 540 -2.09 -1.32 -14.10
N MET A 541 -2.32 -0.70 -15.25
CA MET A 541 -3.17 -1.24 -16.31
C MET A 541 -2.54 -2.50 -16.93
N ALA A 542 -1.23 -2.52 -17.12
CA ALA A 542 -0.52 -3.66 -17.69
C ALA A 542 -0.61 -4.94 -16.83
N LYS A 543 -0.93 -4.84 -15.54
CA LYS A 543 -1.14 -6.00 -14.65
C LYS A 543 -2.46 -6.75 -14.90
N SER A 544 -3.44 -6.09 -15.51
CA SER A 544 -4.75 -6.69 -15.83
C SER A 544 -5.03 -6.76 -17.34
N LEU A 545 -4.29 -5.98 -18.14
CA LEU A 545 -4.44 -5.82 -19.58
C LEU A 545 -3.07 -5.87 -20.26
N THR A 546 -2.28 -6.89 -19.96
CA THR A 546 -0.86 -6.96 -20.36
C THR A 546 -0.69 -6.85 -21.87
N ASP A 547 -1.42 -7.64 -22.65
CA ASP A 547 -1.23 -7.71 -24.10
C ASP A 547 -1.58 -6.39 -24.79
N ASP A 548 -2.79 -5.86 -24.53
CA ASP A 548 -3.26 -4.60 -25.12
C ASP A 548 -2.37 -3.41 -24.73
N VAL A 549 -1.94 -3.33 -23.47
CA VAL A 549 -1.10 -2.24 -22.98
C VAL A 549 0.31 -2.34 -23.53
N MET A 550 0.91 -3.54 -23.54
CA MET A 550 2.30 -3.72 -23.98
C MET A 550 2.47 -3.49 -25.48
N VAL A 551 1.48 -3.83 -26.31
CA VAL A 551 1.48 -3.49 -27.75
C VAL A 551 1.62 -1.97 -27.92
N LEU A 552 0.73 -1.19 -27.31
CA LEU A 552 0.75 0.26 -27.45
C LEU A 552 2.00 0.90 -26.83
N VAL A 553 2.50 0.35 -25.72
CA VAL A 553 3.75 0.77 -25.08
C VAL A 553 4.93 0.55 -26.04
N ILE A 554 5.08 -0.62 -26.65
CA ILE A 554 6.20 -0.90 -27.56
C ILE A 554 6.15 0.03 -28.78
N GLU A 555 4.98 0.22 -29.39
CA GLU A 555 4.79 1.07 -30.58
C GLU A 555 5.18 2.53 -30.34
N ASN A 556 4.97 3.06 -29.12
CA ASN A 556 5.14 4.49 -28.84
C ASN A 556 6.38 4.80 -28.00
N VAL A 557 6.75 3.93 -27.06
CA VAL A 557 7.85 4.18 -26.12
C VAL A 557 9.21 3.96 -26.78
N ILE A 558 9.35 3.02 -27.71
CA ILE A 558 10.61 2.82 -28.45
C ILE A 558 10.97 4.07 -29.28
N PRO A 559 10.05 4.65 -30.09
CA PRO A 559 10.31 5.94 -30.75
C PRO A 559 10.62 7.06 -29.75
N MET A 560 9.93 7.10 -28.60
CA MET A 560 10.18 8.12 -27.57
C MET A 560 11.59 8.04 -26.98
N LEU A 561 12.15 6.85 -26.79
CA LEU A 561 13.55 6.67 -26.33
C LEU A 561 14.56 7.24 -27.34
N SER A 562 14.23 7.20 -28.62
CA SER A 562 15.10 7.67 -29.71
C SER A 562 14.88 9.15 -30.09
N ASP A 563 13.92 9.83 -29.44
CA ASP A 563 13.55 11.22 -29.75
C ASP A 563 14.59 12.22 -29.21
N LEU A 564 15.55 12.59 -30.06
CA LEU A 564 16.57 13.59 -29.73
C LEU A 564 15.98 15.01 -29.54
N SER A 565 14.79 15.28 -30.08
CA SER A 565 14.17 16.61 -30.00
C SER A 565 13.55 16.91 -28.64
N SER A 566 13.17 15.88 -27.87
CA SER A 566 12.48 16.03 -26.59
C SER A 566 13.11 15.19 -25.48
N VAL A 567 13.84 15.85 -24.57
CA VAL A 567 14.37 15.22 -23.35
C VAL A 567 13.23 14.70 -22.47
N CYS A 568 12.09 15.42 -22.41
CA CYS A 568 10.93 15.01 -21.62
C CYS A 568 10.36 13.67 -22.10
N ALA A 569 10.31 13.44 -23.42
CA ALA A 569 9.86 12.18 -23.99
C ALA A 569 10.80 11.02 -23.62
N ARG A 570 12.12 11.21 -23.76
CA ARG A 570 13.12 10.19 -23.39
C ARG A 570 13.09 9.86 -21.89
N GLN A 571 13.01 10.89 -21.04
CA GLN A 571 12.88 10.73 -19.59
C GLN A 571 11.60 9.99 -19.21
N GLY A 572 10.46 10.36 -19.81
CA GLY A 572 9.18 9.69 -19.57
C GLY A 572 9.21 8.21 -19.96
N ALA A 573 9.79 7.90 -21.13
CA ALA A 573 10.00 6.53 -21.59
C ALA A 573 10.87 5.73 -20.60
N GLY A 574 11.98 6.29 -20.15
CA GLY A 574 12.84 5.66 -19.13
C GLY A 574 12.13 5.38 -17.80
N ILE A 575 11.34 6.34 -17.30
CA ILE A 575 10.51 6.15 -16.10
C ILE A 575 9.52 5.00 -16.28
N LEU A 576 8.79 4.99 -17.41
CA LEU A 576 7.76 3.99 -17.70
C LEU A 576 8.35 2.59 -17.80
N LEU A 577 9.45 2.41 -18.55
CA LEU A 577 10.10 1.10 -18.66
C LEU A 577 10.64 0.60 -17.32
N SER A 578 11.22 1.49 -16.51
CA SER A 578 11.70 1.12 -15.17
C SER A 578 10.58 0.62 -14.25
N LEU A 579 9.40 1.25 -14.32
CA LEU A 579 8.23 0.82 -13.56
C LEU A 579 7.59 -0.46 -14.11
N LEU A 580 7.53 -0.63 -15.43
CA LEU A 580 7.01 -1.85 -16.07
C LEU A 580 7.86 -3.08 -15.74
N VAL A 581 9.19 -2.96 -15.84
CA VAL A 581 10.13 -4.06 -15.53
C VAL A 581 9.97 -4.51 -14.07
N GLN A 582 9.85 -3.56 -13.14
CA GLN A 582 9.62 -3.88 -11.72
C GLN A 582 8.19 -4.37 -11.43
N GLY A 583 7.21 -3.91 -12.20
CA GLY A 583 5.79 -4.14 -11.95
C GLY A 583 5.28 -5.47 -12.48
N LEU A 584 5.75 -5.90 -13.65
CA LEU A 584 5.32 -7.11 -14.37
C LEU A 584 6.27 -8.30 -14.14
N ALA A 585 7.57 -8.04 -13.95
CA ALA A 585 8.60 -9.06 -13.76
C ALA A 585 8.53 -10.20 -14.79
N VAL A 586 8.02 -11.38 -14.41
CA VAL A 586 7.93 -12.57 -15.28
C VAL A 586 6.95 -12.36 -16.45
N GLU A 587 5.89 -11.57 -16.26
CA GLU A 587 4.92 -11.27 -17.33
C GLU A 587 5.53 -10.44 -18.46
N LEU A 588 6.68 -9.79 -18.23
CA LEU A 588 7.40 -9.02 -19.24
C LEU A 588 8.31 -9.88 -20.13
N VAL A 589 8.58 -11.14 -19.76
CA VAL A 589 9.51 -12.04 -20.47
C VAL A 589 9.24 -12.12 -21.98
N PRO A 590 7.98 -12.27 -22.46
CA PRO A 590 7.69 -12.35 -23.90
C PRO A 590 8.04 -11.06 -24.67
N TYR A 591 8.11 -9.93 -23.97
CA TYR A 591 8.37 -8.61 -24.55
C TYR A 591 9.85 -8.19 -24.44
N ALA A 592 10.66 -8.93 -23.68
CA ALA A 592 12.06 -8.59 -23.43
C ALA A 592 12.90 -8.40 -24.71
N PRO A 593 12.79 -9.26 -25.76
CA PRO A 593 13.57 -9.09 -26.98
C PRO A 593 13.36 -7.75 -27.68
N PHE A 594 12.15 -7.19 -27.62
CA PHE A 594 11.82 -5.90 -28.22
C PHE A 594 12.37 -4.71 -27.43
N LEU A 595 12.66 -4.88 -26.14
CA LEU A 595 13.04 -3.79 -25.24
C LEU A 595 14.54 -3.73 -24.96
N VAL A 596 15.25 -4.87 -24.95
CA VAL A 596 16.67 -4.93 -24.56
C VAL A 596 17.55 -4.08 -25.48
N VAL A 597 17.39 -4.18 -26.80
CA VAL A 597 18.24 -3.43 -27.74
C VAL A 597 17.96 -1.92 -27.69
N PRO A 598 16.70 -1.44 -27.72
CA PRO A 598 16.41 -0.02 -27.53
C PRO A 598 16.96 0.54 -26.21
N LEU A 599 16.82 -0.20 -25.10
CA LEU A 599 17.41 0.20 -23.82
C LEU A 599 18.94 0.30 -23.93
N LEU A 600 19.59 -0.67 -24.56
CA LEU A 600 21.04 -0.65 -24.70
C LEU A 600 21.56 0.59 -25.44
N LYS A 601 20.92 0.94 -26.56
CA LYS A 601 21.27 2.12 -27.37
C LYS A 601 21.17 3.42 -26.56
N CYS A 602 20.26 3.48 -25.58
CA CYS A 602 20.02 4.65 -24.73
C CYS A 602 20.88 4.71 -23.45
N MET A 603 21.73 3.70 -23.16
CA MET A 603 22.67 3.79 -22.04
C MET A 603 23.75 4.86 -22.25
N SER A 604 24.00 5.25 -23.49
CA SER A 604 24.90 6.36 -23.85
C SER A 604 24.16 7.67 -24.14
N ASP A 605 22.91 7.83 -23.69
CA ASP A 605 22.13 9.06 -23.90
C ASP A 605 22.86 10.30 -23.32
N PRO A 606 22.77 11.49 -23.93
CA PRO A 606 23.35 12.71 -23.36
C PRO A 606 22.80 13.06 -21.97
N ASP A 607 21.52 12.77 -21.67
CA ASP A 607 20.89 13.05 -20.38
C ASP A 607 21.21 11.97 -19.34
N GLY A 608 21.74 12.39 -18.19
CA GLY A 608 22.17 11.46 -17.13
C GLY A 608 21.05 10.62 -16.53
N SER A 609 19.84 11.18 -16.41
CA SER A 609 18.72 10.47 -15.80
C SER A 609 18.11 9.43 -16.74
N VAL A 610 18.12 9.69 -18.05
CA VAL A 610 17.76 8.69 -19.07
C VAL A 610 18.74 7.52 -18.99
N ARG A 611 20.06 7.79 -18.98
CA ARG A 611 21.06 6.73 -18.83
C ARG A 611 20.81 5.88 -17.60
N GLN A 612 20.54 6.49 -16.45
CA GLN A 612 20.32 5.77 -15.19
C GLN A 612 19.05 4.90 -15.23
N THR A 613 17.92 5.46 -15.64
CA THR A 613 16.63 4.73 -15.67
C THR A 613 16.66 3.57 -16.67
N VAL A 614 17.27 3.79 -17.83
CA VAL A 614 17.47 2.77 -18.86
C VAL A 614 18.43 1.67 -18.40
N THR A 615 19.56 2.04 -17.78
CA THR A 615 20.55 1.08 -17.26
C THR A 615 19.93 0.20 -16.18
N HIS A 616 19.16 0.78 -15.26
CA HIS A 616 18.44 0.02 -14.24
C HIS A 616 17.43 -0.95 -14.85
N SER A 617 16.67 -0.49 -15.85
CA SER A 617 15.68 -1.32 -16.56
C SER A 617 16.35 -2.50 -17.28
N PHE A 618 17.46 -2.25 -17.98
CA PHE A 618 18.23 -3.29 -18.64
C PHE A 618 18.81 -4.29 -17.64
N ALA A 619 19.43 -3.82 -16.54
CA ALA A 619 20.01 -4.69 -15.53
C ALA A 619 18.98 -5.63 -14.88
N ALA A 620 17.72 -5.18 -14.77
CA ALA A 620 16.62 -6.00 -14.28
C ALA A 620 16.03 -6.94 -15.37
N LEU A 621 16.10 -6.55 -16.65
CA LEU A 621 15.52 -7.31 -17.76
C LEU A 621 16.46 -8.40 -18.31
N VAL A 622 17.77 -8.14 -18.37
CA VAL A 622 18.77 -9.09 -18.92
C VAL A 622 18.74 -10.45 -18.22
N PRO A 623 18.65 -10.56 -16.87
CA PRO A 623 18.53 -11.86 -16.21
C PRO A 623 17.28 -12.65 -16.60
N LEU A 624 16.24 -11.98 -17.12
CA LEU A 624 14.99 -12.62 -17.56
C LEU A 624 15.05 -13.04 -19.03
N LEU A 625 15.98 -12.52 -19.81
CA LEU A 625 16.11 -12.80 -21.24
C LEU A 625 16.28 -14.30 -21.58
N PRO A 626 17.03 -15.13 -20.83
CA PRO A 626 17.12 -16.56 -21.09
C PRO A 626 15.75 -17.27 -21.06
N LEU A 627 14.79 -16.77 -20.27
CA LEU A 627 13.44 -17.33 -20.18
C LEU A 627 12.58 -17.01 -21.41
N SER A 628 12.98 -16.02 -22.22
CA SER A 628 12.29 -15.68 -23.46
C SER A 628 12.63 -16.63 -24.62
N ARG A 629 13.70 -17.44 -24.48
CA ARG A 629 14.08 -18.44 -25.49
C ARG A 629 12.99 -19.49 -25.63
N GLY A 630 12.34 -19.53 -26.80
CA GLY A 630 11.25 -20.45 -27.10
C GLY A 630 9.86 -20.00 -26.64
N ALA A 631 9.73 -18.78 -26.11
CA ALA A 631 8.41 -18.20 -25.84
C ALA A 631 7.69 -17.85 -27.14
N SER A 632 6.38 -18.10 -27.20
CA SER A 632 5.55 -17.69 -28.34
C SER A 632 5.47 -16.16 -28.41
N LEU A 633 5.46 -15.59 -29.62
CA LEU A 633 5.26 -14.15 -29.81
C LEU A 633 3.95 -13.71 -29.13
N PRO A 634 3.93 -12.57 -28.41
CA PRO A 634 2.69 -12.05 -27.84
C PRO A 634 1.64 -11.75 -28.90
N CYS A 635 0.38 -12.01 -28.58
CA CYS A 635 -0.74 -11.74 -29.48
C CYS A 635 -0.82 -10.22 -29.78
N GLY A 636 -1.00 -9.84 -31.05
CA GLY A 636 -1.19 -8.43 -31.46
C GLY A 636 0.06 -7.71 -31.97
N LEU A 637 1.28 -8.21 -31.73
CA LEU A 637 2.54 -7.61 -32.22
C LEU A 637 2.90 -7.95 -33.69
N SER A 638 1.96 -8.49 -34.49
CA SER A 638 2.22 -9.08 -35.81
C SER A 638 2.91 -8.14 -36.83
N GLU A 639 3.91 -8.68 -37.54
CA GLU A 639 4.71 -8.19 -38.70
C GLU A 639 5.31 -6.77 -38.69
N ARG A 640 4.66 -5.73 -38.14
CA ARG A 640 5.14 -4.34 -38.20
C ARG A 640 6.23 -3.99 -37.19
N LEU A 641 6.33 -4.76 -36.10
CA LEU A 641 7.27 -4.54 -35.01
C LEU A 641 8.25 -5.72 -34.82
N SER A 642 8.38 -6.62 -35.80
CA SER A 642 9.36 -7.71 -35.71
C SER A 642 10.71 -7.12 -35.31
N SER A 643 11.24 -7.54 -34.16
CA SER A 643 12.61 -7.22 -33.76
C SER A 643 13.50 -7.50 -34.97
N SER A 644 14.33 -6.53 -35.36
CA SER A 644 15.19 -6.68 -36.53
C SER A 644 15.90 -8.04 -36.46
N ALA A 645 16.06 -8.74 -37.58
CA ALA A 645 16.83 -9.98 -37.59
C ALA A 645 18.23 -9.77 -36.96
N GLU A 646 18.77 -8.55 -37.08
CA GLU A 646 20.00 -8.10 -36.43
C GLU A 646 19.88 -8.01 -34.90
N ASP A 647 18.74 -7.55 -34.38
CA ASP A 647 18.48 -7.45 -32.93
C ASP A 647 18.32 -8.85 -32.32
N VAL A 648 17.67 -9.78 -33.03
CA VAL A 648 17.56 -11.19 -32.60
C VAL A 648 18.93 -11.87 -32.60
N GLN A 649 19.71 -11.70 -33.67
CA GLN A 649 21.05 -12.24 -33.76
C GLN A 649 21.96 -11.68 -32.65
N PHE A 650 21.84 -10.39 -32.36
CA PHE A 650 22.54 -9.76 -31.24
C PHE A 650 22.19 -10.39 -29.90
N LEU A 651 20.89 -10.62 -29.62
CA LEU A 651 20.46 -11.20 -28.35
C LEU A 651 20.95 -12.64 -28.18
N GLU A 652 20.98 -13.43 -29.25
CA GLU A 652 21.56 -14.77 -29.22
C GLU A 652 23.07 -14.72 -28.94
N GLN A 653 23.80 -13.81 -29.58
CA GLN A 653 25.24 -13.58 -29.31
C GLN A 653 25.52 -13.07 -27.88
N LEU A 654 24.60 -12.30 -27.29
CA LEU A 654 24.71 -11.79 -25.92
C LEU A 654 24.51 -12.91 -24.88
N LEU A 655 23.67 -13.89 -25.19
CA LEU A 655 23.36 -15.02 -24.31
C LEU A 655 24.32 -16.21 -24.52
N ASP A 656 24.84 -16.38 -25.73
CA ASP A 656 25.79 -17.42 -26.10
C ASP A 656 26.97 -16.83 -26.89
N ASN A 657 28.07 -16.61 -26.16
CA ASN A 657 29.30 -16.02 -26.71
C ASN A 657 29.96 -16.91 -27.78
N THR A 658 29.59 -18.19 -27.90
CA THR A 658 30.13 -19.08 -28.93
C THR A 658 29.60 -18.78 -30.33
N GLN A 659 28.49 -18.04 -30.42
CA GLN A 659 27.85 -17.65 -31.68
C GLN A 659 28.40 -16.33 -32.26
N ILE A 660 29.46 -15.78 -31.66
CA ILE A 660 30.04 -14.52 -32.09
C ILE A 660 30.97 -14.75 -33.28
N ASP A 661 30.74 -13.99 -34.34
CA ASP A 661 31.52 -14.07 -35.55
C ASP A 661 33.00 -13.69 -35.31
N ASP A 662 33.90 -14.36 -36.03
CA ASP A 662 35.33 -14.04 -35.99
C ASP A 662 35.59 -12.62 -36.50
N PHE A 663 36.06 -11.76 -35.61
CA PHE A 663 36.42 -10.39 -35.94
C PHE A 663 37.81 -10.33 -36.56
N LYS A 664 37.86 -9.95 -37.84
CA LYS A 664 39.12 -9.74 -38.57
C LYS A 664 39.71 -8.39 -38.20
N LEU A 665 40.93 -8.40 -37.67
CA LEU A 665 41.69 -7.18 -37.43
C LEU A 665 42.12 -6.57 -38.77
N ASN A 666 41.95 -5.26 -38.92
CA ASN A 666 42.41 -4.52 -40.10
C ASN A 666 43.89 -4.08 -39.98
N ILE A 667 44.63 -4.69 -39.05
CA ILE A 667 46.04 -4.42 -38.80
C ILE A 667 46.79 -5.74 -38.80
N ASP A 668 47.99 -5.74 -39.38
CA ASP A 668 48.88 -6.88 -39.33
C ASP A 668 49.57 -6.89 -37.96
N LEU A 669 49.34 -7.95 -37.18
CA LEU A 669 50.04 -8.17 -35.92
C LEU A 669 51.31 -8.97 -36.18
N ASN A 670 52.40 -8.64 -35.49
CA ASN A 670 53.66 -9.39 -35.56
C ASN A 670 53.61 -10.77 -34.86
N VAL A 671 52.41 -11.30 -34.59
CA VAL A 671 52.18 -12.53 -33.83
C VAL A 671 50.94 -13.26 -34.34
N GLU A 672 51.00 -14.59 -34.35
CA GLU A 672 49.83 -15.44 -34.59
C GLU A 672 48.99 -15.56 -33.31
N LEU A 673 47.70 -15.21 -33.42
CA LEU A 673 46.76 -15.27 -32.30
C LEU A 673 46.36 -16.72 -32.01
N ARG A 674 46.41 -17.11 -30.74
CA ARG A 674 45.82 -18.38 -30.27
C ARG A 674 44.31 -18.28 -30.29
N ARG A 675 43.63 -19.43 -30.37
CA ARG A 675 42.16 -19.51 -30.44
C ARG A 675 41.45 -18.68 -29.35
N TYR A 676 41.82 -18.84 -28.07
CA TYR A 676 41.19 -18.08 -26.99
C TYR A 676 41.46 -16.56 -27.08
N GLN A 677 42.61 -16.14 -27.65
CA GLN A 677 42.93 -14.73 -27.85
C GLN A 677 42.06 -14.14 -28.97
N GLN A 678 41.84 -14.90 -30.04
CA GLN A 678 40.88 -14.55 -31.09
C GLN A 678 39.46 -14.47 -30.53
N GLU A 679 39.03 -15.45 -29.74
CA GLU A 679 37.71 -15.43 -29.05
C GLU A 679 37.56 -14.20 -28.13
N GLY A 680 38.63 -13.81 -27.40
CA GLY A 680 38.66 -12.59 -26.61
C GLY A 680 38.55 -11.31 -27.45
N ILE A 681 39.22 -11.24 -28.60
CA ILE A 681 39.11 -10.13 -29.56
C ILE A 681 37.70 -10.07 -30.17
N ASN A 682 37.10 -11.21 -30.50
CA ASN A 682 35.73 -11.32 -30.98
C ASN A 682 34.77 -10.74 -29.93
N TRP A 683 34.95 -11.08 -28.65
CA TRP A 683 34.15 -10.55 -27.54
C TRP A 683 34.32 -9.03 -27.37
N LEU A 684 35.55 -8.51 -27.42
CA LEU A 684 35.80 -7.06 -27.34
C LEU A 684 35.22 -6.31 -28.55
N ALA A 685 35.31 -6.90 -29.75
CA ALA A 685 34.73 -6.34 -30.97
C ALA A 685 33.20 -6.35 -30.91
N PHE A 686 32.59 -7.40 -30.36
CA PHE A 686 31.16 -7.48 -30.06
C PHE A 686 30.75 -6.36 -29.10
N LEU A 687 31.43 -6.21 -27.96
CA LEU A 687 31.14 -5.15 -27.00
C LEU A 687 31.24 -3.77 -27.67
N ARG A 688 32.29 -3.52 -28.46
CA ARG A 688 32.46 -2.28 -29.22
C ARG A 688 31.33 -2.07 -30.24
N ARG A 689 30.97 -3.10 -31.02
CA ARG A 689 29.91 -3.05 -32.05
C ARG A 689 28.58 -2.59 -31.45
N PHE A 690 28.28 -3.04 -30.23
CA PHE A 690 27.04 -2.73 -29.53
C PHE A 690 27.17 -1.64 -28.46
N LYS A 691 28.30 -0.92 -28.42
CA LYS A 691 28.61 0.14 -27.43
C LYS A 691 28.46 -0.30 -25.97
N LEU A 692 28.73 -1.58 -25.73
CA LEU A 692 28.79 -2.18 -24.41
C LEU A 692 30.16 -1.94 -23.77
N HIS A 693 30.17 -2.04 -22.45
CA HIS A 693 31.37 -2.03 -21.65
C HIS A 693 31.47 -3.36 -20.89
N GLY A 694 32.66 -3.90 -20.77
CA GLY A 694 32.91 -5.18 -20.10
C GLY A 694 34.25 -5.14 -19.36
N ILE A 695 34.45 -6.14 -18.50
CA ILE A 695 35.71 -6.36 -17.80
C ILE A 695 36.35 -7.61 -18.39
N LEU A 696 37.63 -7.52 -18.76
CA LEU A 696 38.40 -8.67 -19.18
C LEU A 696 39.08 -9.28 -17.96
N CYS A 697 38.66 -10.50 -17.59
CA CYS A 697 39.10 -11.19 -16.37
C CYS A 697 39.89 -12.47 -16.70
N ASP A 698 40.74 -12.44 -17.73
CA ASP A 698 41.58 -13.58 -18.08
C ASP A 698 42.62 -13.85 -16.98
N ASP A 699 42.91 -15.13 -16.72
CA ASP A 699 43.94 -15.53 -15.77
C ASP A 699 45.32 -14.98 -16.19
N MET A 700 46.07 -14.45 -15.21
CA MET A 700 47.32 -13.76 -15.50
C MET A 700 48.33 -14.65 -16.25
N GLY A 701 48.72 -14.18 -17.44
CA GLY A 701 50.08 -14.33 -17.95
C GLY A 701 50.97 -13.20 -17.41
N LEU A 702 52.29 -13.38 -17.42
CA LEU A 702 53.25 -12.30 -17.16
C LEU A 702 53.10 -11.21 -18.24
N VAL A 703 52.38 -10.12 -17.96
CA VAL A 703 52.26 -8.96 -18.86
C VAL A 703 53.38 -7.98 -18.53
N ALA A 704 54.21 -7.60 -19.51
CA ALA A 704 55.23 -6.56 -19.36
C ALA A 704 54.59 -5.15 -19.38
N HIS A 705 55.42 -4.10 -19.33
CA HIS A 705 54.96 -2.71 -19.40
C HIS A 705 54.20 -2.42 -20.72
N TRP A 706 53.08 -1.68 -20.68
CA TRP A 706 52.20 -1.43 -21.84
C TRP A 706 52.92 -0.93 -23.09
N GLU A 707 53.87 0.00 -22.94
CA GLU A 707 54.66 0.52 -24.06
C GLU A 707 55.42 -0.60 -24.79
N TYR A 708 56.10 -1.47 -24.02
CA TYR A 708 56.91 -2.54 -24.56
C TYR A 708 56.07 -3.55 -25.36
N GLU A 709 54.91 -3.94 -24.83
CA GLU A 709 54.02 -4.87 -25.53
C GLU A 709 53.39 -4.23 -26.78
N ILE A 710 53.08 -2.92 -26.74
CA ILE A 710 52.58 -2.19 -27.91
C ILE A 710 53.65 -2.16 -29.02
N GLU A 711 54.89 -1.77 -28.71
CA GLU A 711 55.99 -1.72 -29.69
C GLU A 711 56.36 -3.11 -30.24
N LYS A 712 56.17 -4.15 -29.45
CA LYS A 712 56.47 -5.54 -29.84
C LYS A 712 55.47 -6.09 -30.85
N TYR A 713 54.17 -5.84 -30.65
CA TYR A 713 53.12 -6.48 -31.46
C TYR A 713 52.52 -5.57 -32.54
N ILE A 714 52.66 -4.24 -32.44
CA ILE A 714 52.11 -3.26 -33.37
C ILE A 714 53.24 -2.44 -33.99
N ASP A 715 53.23 -2.28 -35.31
CA ASP A 715 54.23 -1.46 -36.00
C ASP A 715 54.11 0.03 -35.61
N SER A 716 55.25 0.68 -35.42
CA SER A 716 55.34 2.11 -35.03
C SER A 716 54.73 3.09 -36.04
N SER A 717 54.45 2.66 -37.28
CA SER A 717 53.69 3.43 -38.26
C SER A 717 52.19 3.49 -37.96
N ILE A 718 51.65 2.53 -37.19
CA ILE A 718 50.22 2.41 -36.87
C ILE A 718 49.89 3.06 -35.52
N LEU A 719 50.69 2.78 -34.48
CA LEU A 719 50.46 3.31 -33.13
C LEU A 719 51.79 3.67 -32.48
N LYS A 720 51.89 4.92 -31.99
CA LYS A 720 53.05 5.40 -31.23
C LYS A 720 52.63 5.69 -29.79
N PRO A 721 53.04 4.86 -28.81
CA PRO A 721 52.70 5.10 -27.42
C PRO A 721 53.42 6.35 -26.88
N LEU A 722 52.71 7.18 -26.12
CA LEU A 722 53.28 8.30 -25.36
C LEU A 722 53.17 8.00 -23.87
N GLN A 723 54.30 7.79 -23.20
CA GLN A 723 54.32 7.55 -21.76
C GLN A 723 54.09 8.84 -20.97
N TYR A 724 52.84 9.12 -20.60
CA TYR A 724 52.51 10.25 -19.73
C TYR A 724 52.69 9.92 -18.23
N VAL A 725 53.91 9.59 -17.85
CA VAL A 725 54.30 9.23 -16.48
C VAL A 725 55.58 10.00 -16.09
N GLY A 726 55.81 10.23 -14.80
CA GLY A 726 56.99 10.95 -14.31
C GLY A 726 56.65 12.17 -13.45
N SER A 727 57.61 13.08 -13.32
CA SER A 727 57.45 14.26 -12.45
C SER A 727 56.40 15.24 -13.00
N SER A 728 55.97 16.19 -12.17
CA SER A 728 55.06 17.25 -12.62
C SER A 728 55.63 18.02 -13.81
N GLN A 729 56.94 18.28 -13.82
CA GLN A 729 57.61 19.01 -14.89
C GLN A 729 57.67 18.21 -16.20
N ASP A 730 57.96 16.92 -16.12
CA ASP A 730 58.01 16.02 -17.28
C ASP A 730 56.64 15.93 -17.94
N ARG A 731 55.59 15.76 -17.12
CA ARG A 731 54.20 15.74 -17.59
C ARG A 731 53.76 17.07 -18.21
N VAL A 732 54.14 18.22 -17.65
CA VAL A 732 53.85 19.53 -18.26
C VAL A 732 54.52 19.66 -19.63
N THR A 733 55.75 19.16 -19.78
CA THR A 733 56.48 19.16 -21.05
C THR A 733 55.81 18.24 -22.09
N LEU A 734 55.44 17.03 -21.68
CA LEU A 734 54.74 16.04 -22.51
C LEU A 734 53.32 16.47 -22.87
N ARG A 735 52.67 17.32 -22.05
CA ARG A 735 51.31 17.83 -22.31
C ARG A 735 51.22 18.56 -23.65
N SER A 736 52.28 19.27 -24.04
CA SER A 736 52.37 19.98 -25.33
C SER A 736 52.42 19.06 -26.56
N GLN A 737 52.63 17.75 -26.35
CA GLN A 737 52.69 16.74 -27.40
C GLN A 737 51.32 16.09 -27.68
N PHE A 738 50.32 16.26 -26.80
CA PHE A 738 48.95 15.77 -27.07
C PHE A 738 48.22 16.59 -28.15
N ASP A 739 48.45 17.91 -28.21
CA ASP A 739 47.77 18.81 -29.17
C ASP A 739 48.44 18.81 -30.55
N LYS A 740 49.67 18.28 -30.65
CA LYS A 740 50.34 18.02 -31.92
C LYS A 740 49.89 16.64 -32.40
N GLY A 741 48.69 16.58 -32.98
CA GLY A 741 48.19 15.37 -33.63
C GLY A 741 49.27 14.81 -34.56
N ILE A 742 49.64 13.55 -34.32
CA ILE A 742 50.32 12.72 -35.31
C ILE A 742 49.33 12.42 -36.43
#